data_AF-A0AAU3NQE0-F1
#
_entry.id   AF-A0AAU3NQE0-F1
#
_cell.length_a   1.000
_cell.length_b   1.000
_cell.length_c   1.000
_cell.angle_alpha   90.00
_cell.angle_beta   90.00
_cell.angle_gamma   90.00
#
_symmetry.space_group_name_H-M   'P 1'
#
loop_
_entity.id
_entity.type
_entity.pdbx_description
1 polymer ?
#
loop_
_entity_poly.entity_id
_entity_poly.type
_entity_poly.pdbx_seq_one_letter_code
_entity_poly.pdbx_strand_id
1 'polypeptide(L)'
;MWDDAFPSFLIGLREGLEAGLIVSVLVATLVRSDQRARLPHVWTGVAAAVGLSMSFGAILTFTAASLPGKSQEAFGGTLSLVAVVFVTAMVFWMRRSARTFSGEIKQKVTAALGMGAGVLITTSFLAVGREGLETALFLWTTAQAAGSSSGPLAGAAAGLLIAAALCWGLYRRVLHINLTRFFTITGAVLIVIAAGVLGYGMRDLQEATVIPGGTAYAFDLTAHLDPASWYVTVVQGTLNLTPQMTWLQVAVYAAYLAIVMTLFVRGVRGVTPAKPAPVTRPATHGEPVPVASAAAVAETSAGAVPEASPAGETGRSAAPAAAEADKPAGPTSRASALTEGTKPAALVATDVERAAEPVPALSAAAEAEQAASPLALGAEKSVESTAVEAERSATPASADGEKSATPAAPGAEKSAAPAPADSEKPRASAPAEGAEPPAATPSTPRRFPRWTVPAALLCVPALIAGIAIAAGSGKPASGTPVVEVSAADCGKGFTAPKPGRQTFQVRNTGSRTSEIYLIDPVSDAVYGEVEGIAPGTTRALIATVGTGSYAWRCVPNGGKAVTSAAVRVSAGGGSVRAVLPVSEKDLAAPLAAYRTYVDRGLADLLTKTRTLQSDIDADKLDQARKDWVPAHTQYASLGAAYGTFDDFDAKINGRTAGLTGGVDDPAFTGFHRIEYGLWHGQSAATLAPYAKQLSSDVDALRTDFPKQDFDPGDLPLRTHEILENTLHRELSGNADYGSGTELATTEANLNGTRELLTLLRPLIDKRDATVIPAVDTWMRRTEQLVLAQRAKDGTWTPLDKLSDIDRQRLNGTLSQLLEELAPIPDLLEIRKAA
;
A
#
# COMPACT_ATOMS: atom_id res chain seq x y z
N MET A 1 -27.92 -30.18 -10.41
CA MET A 1 -26.78 -30.68 -9.58
C MET A 1 -25.43 -30.17 -10.07
N TRP A 2 -24.92 -30.52 -11.25
CA TRP A 2 -23.69 -29.87 -11.78
C TRP A 2 -23.95 -28.41 -12.21
N ASP A 3 -25.22 -28.14 -12.44
CA ASP A 3 -25.81 -27.01 -13.13
C ASP A 3 -25.77 -25.76 -12.25
N ASP A 4 -26.27 -25.89 -11.02
CA ASP A 4 -26.21 -24.91 -9.93
C ASP A 4 -24.82 -24.85 -9.27
N ALA A 5 -23.98 -25.87 -9.51
CA ALA A 5 -22.64 -25.97 -8.95
C ALA A 5 -21.60 -25.17 -9.74
N PHE A 6 -21.80 -24.94 -11.03
CA PHE A 6 -20.78 -24.36 -11.91
C PHE A 6 -20.33 -22.93 -11.53
N PRO A 7 -21.22 -21.98 -11.15
CA PRO A 7 -20.79 -20.64 -10.74
C PRO A 7 -19.94 -20.68 -9.46
N SER A 8 -20.41 -21.40 -8.43
CA SER A 8 -19.70 -21.58 -7.16
C SER A 8 -18.40 -22.37 -7.32
N PHE A 9 -18.34 -23.29 -8.28
CA PHE A 9 -17.11 -23.95 -8.69
C PHE A 9 -16.08 -22.97 -9.24
N LEU A 10 -16.47 -22.05 -10.13
CA LEU A 10 -15.55 -21.03 -10.66
C LEU A 10 -15.08 -20.05 -9.57
N ILE A 11 -15.96 -19.67 -8.64
CA ILE A 11 -15.60 -18.86 -7.45
C ILE A 11 -14.59 -19.63 -6.59
N GLY A 12 -14.92 -20.84 -6.12
CA GLY A 12 -14.03 -21.63 -5.27
C GLY A 12 -12.69 -22.00 -5.93
N LEU A 13 -12.69 -22.21 -7.25
CA LEU A 13 -11.47 -22.42 -8.04
C LEU A 13 -10.61 -21.16 -8.15
N ARG A 14 -11.22 -19.99 -8.25
CA ARG A 14 -10.54 -18.71 -8.35
C ARG A 14 -9.96 -18.28 -7.00
N GLU A 15 -10.82 -18.04 -6.01
CA GLU A 15 -10.37 -17.45 -4.74
C GLU A 15 -9.42 -18.43 -4.00
N GLY A 16 -9.68 -19.74 -4.12
CA GLY A 16 -8.79 -20.80 -3.64
C GLY A 16 -7.43 -20.85 -4.34
N LEU A 17 -7.34 -20.42 -5.60
CA LEU A 17 -6.09 -20.33 -6.34
C LEU A 17 -5.35 -19.02 -6.01
N GLU A 18 -6.05 -17.93 -5.74
CA GLU A 18 -5.44 -16.67 -5.29
C GLU A 18 -4.84 -16.81 -3.88
N ALA A 19 -5.64 -17.24 -2.90
CA ALA A 19 -5.16 -17.58 -1.55
C ALA A 19 -4.09 -18.69 -1.59
N GLY A 20 -4.35 -19.76 -2.36
CA GLY A 20 -3.45 -20.89 -2.51
C GLY A 20 -2.10 -20.52 -3.15
N LEU A 21 -2.08 -19.56 -4.08
CA LEU A 21 -0.85 -19.08 -4.70
C LEU A 21 -0.01 -18.28 -3.69
N ILE A 22 -0.62 -17.39 -2.90
CA ILE A 22 0.10 -16.65 -1.85
C ILE A 22 0.71 -17.62 -0.83
N VAL A 23 -0.08 -18.59 -0.35
CA VAL A 23 0.43 -19.66 0.55
C VAL A 23 1.52 -20.48 -0.13
N SER A 24 1.40 -20.82 -1.41
CA SER A 24 2.42 -21.59 -2.13
C SER A 24 3.76 -20.84 -2.23
N VAL A 25 3.75 -19.50 -2.34
CA VAL A 25 4.97 -18.70 -2.36
C VAL A 25 5.58 -18.59 -0.95
N LEU A 26 4.78 -18.36 0.09
CA LEU A 26 5.23 -18.36 1.49
C LEU A 26 5.85 -19.71 1.90
N VAL A 27 5.25 -20.82 1.47
CA VAL A 27 5.81 -22.17 1.65
C VAL A 27 7.09 -22.34 0.82
N ALA A 28 7.10 -21.92 -0.44
CA ALA A 28 8.26 -22.06 -1.32
C ALA A 28 9.47 -21.23 -0.88
N THR A 29 9.30 -20.06 -0.27
CA THR A 29 10.42 -19.27 0.28
C THR A 29 10.94 -19.89 1.57
N LEU A 30 10.06 -20.26 2.52
CA LEU A 30 10.48 -20.95 3.76
C LEU A 30 11.19 -22.28 3.48
N VAL A 31 10.81 -23.01 2.42
CA VAL A 31 11.50 -24.24 1.98
C VAL A 31 12.83 -23.95 1.27
N ARG A 32 12.96 -22.84 0.52
CA ARG A 32 14.22 -22.46 -0.16
C ARG A 32 15.26 -21.87 0.79
N SER A 33 14.83 -21.12 1.80
CA SER A 33 15.68 -20.56 2.86
C SER A 33 15.94 -21.55 4.01
N ASP A 34 15.61 -22.83 3.81
CA ASP A 34 15.64 -23.97 4.74
C ASP A 34 14.96 -23.78 6.12
N GLN A 35 14.18 -22.70 6.29
CA GLN A 35 13.39 -22.43 7.50
C GLN A 35 12.11 -23.29 7.58
N ARG A 36 12.20 -24.59 7.24
CA ARG A 36 11.07 -25.54 7.24
C ARG A 36 10.40 -25.64 8.60
N ALA A 37 11.16 -25.48 9.68
CA ALA A 37 10.65 -25.41 11.06
C ALA A 37 9.65 -24.26 11.30
N ARG A 38 9.65 -23.21 10.45
CA ARG A 38 8.68 -22.11 10.55
C ARG A 38 7.38 -22.35 9.76
N LEU A 39 7.32 -23.31 8.82
CA LEU A 39 6.12 -23.62 8.03
C LEU A 39 4.82 -23.78 8.85
N PRO A 40 4.83 -24.39 10.06
CA PRO A 40 3.61 -24.51 10.86
C PRO A 40 2.95 -23.17 11.26
N HIS A 41 3.70 -22.06 11.30
CA HIS A 41 3.16 -20.72 11.58
C HIS A 41 2.36 -20.15 10.40
N VAL A 42 2.72 -20.52 9.17
CA VAL A 42 1.88 -20.23 7.99
C VAL A 42 0.57 -20.98 8.13
N TRP A 43 0.62 -22.28 8.48
CA TRP A 43 -0.57 -23.10 8.67
C TRP A 43 -1.49 -22.64 9.81
N THR A 44 -0.98 -22.07 10.91
CA THR A 44 -1.86 -21.47 11.94
C THR A 44 -2.55 -20.20 11.45
N GLY A 45 -1.88 -19.36 10.67
CA GLY A 45 -2.52 -18.19 10.04
C GLY A 45 -3.60 -18.59 9.03
N VAL A 46 -3.30 -19.58 8.16
CA VAL A 46 -4.26 -20.15 7.20
C VAL A 46 -5.48 -20.77 7.90
N ALA A 47 -5.26 -21.55 8.97
CA ALA A 47 -6.36 -22.18 9.72
C ALA A 47 -7.26 -21.13 10.40
N ALA A 48 -6.68 -20.07 10.98
CA ALA A 48 -7.43 -18.97 11.56
C ALA A 48 -8.25 -18.20 10.50
N ALA A 49 -7.68 -17.99 9.31
CA ALA A 49 -8.37 -17.33 8.19
C ALA A 49 -9.56 -18.14 7.66
N VAL A 50 -9.40 -19.46 7.52
CA VAL A 50 -10.51 -20.37 7.15
C VAL A 50 -11.60 -20.36 8.23
N GLY A 51 -11.22 -20.40 9.51
CA GLY A 51 -12.16 -20.30 10.63
C GLY A 51 -12.96 -19.00 10.64
N LEU A 52 -12.30 -17.86 10.38
CA LEU A 52 -12.96 -16.55 10.24
C LEU A 52 -13.94 -16.55 9.06
N SER A 53 -13.53 -17.07 7.91
CA SER A 53 -14.32 -17.11 6.67
C SER A 53 -15.60 -17.95 6.83
N MET A 54 -15.48 -19.13 7.45
CA MET A 54 -16.62 -19.99 7.79
C MET A 54 -17.55 -19.31 8.80
N SER A 55 -17.00 -18.62 9.80
CA SER A 55 -17.79 -17.89 10.81
C SER A 55 -18.57 -16.74 10.19
N PHE A 56 -17.97 -16.00 9.25
CA PHE A 56 -18.61 -14.90 8.53
C PHE A 56 -19.76 -15.40 7.63
N GLY A 57 -19.54 -16.45 6.84
CA GLY A 57 -20.60 -17.07 6.03
C GLY A 57 -21.76 -17.62 6.87
N ALA A 58 -21.47 -18.18 8.05
CA ALA A 58 -22.49 -18.57 9.03
C ALA A 58 -23.28 -17.37 9.56
N ILE A 59 -22.59 -16.28 9.95
CA ILE A 59 -23.24 -15.05 10.44
C ILE A 59 -24.16 -14.46 9.38
N LEU A 60 -23.76 -14.38 8.11
CA LEU A 60 -24.64 -13.91 7.02
C LEU A 60 -25.90 -14.78 6.90
N THR A 61 -25.73 -16.10 6.91
CA THR A 61 -26.83 -17.08 6.79
C THR A 61 -27.84 -16.96 7.95
N PHE A 62 -27.37 -16.97 9.20
CA PHE A 62 -28.25 -16.87 10.37
C PHE A 62 -28.85 -15.48 10.54
N THR A 63 -28.16 -14.41 10.12
CA THR A 63 -28.70 -13.05 10.12
C THR A 63 -29.87 -12.93 9.15
N ALA A 64 -29.69 -13.37 7.89
CA ALA A 64 -30.75 -13.32 6.89
C ALA A 64 -31.97 -14.17 7.29
N ALA A 65 -31.74 -15.38 7.80
CA ALA A 65 -32.81 -16.26 8.30
C ALA A 65 -33.53 -15.74 9.57
N SER A 66 -33.05 -14.65 10.18
CA SER A 66 -33.67 -13.99 11.33
C SER A 66 -34.48 -12.73 10.95
N LEU A 67 -34.55 -12.37 9.66
CA LEU A 67 -35.28 -11.20 9.18
C LEU A 67 -36.71 -11.54 8.74
N PRO A 68 -37.70 -10.65 8.95
CA PRO A 68 -39.02 -10.77 8.31
C PRO A 68 -38.92 -10.74 6.78
N GLY A 69 -39.77 -11.47 6.05
CA GLY A 69 -39.68 -11.68 4.59
C GLY A 69 -39.27 -10.44 3.77
N LYS A 70 -40.02 -9.33 3.83
CA LYS A 70 -39.67 -8.09 3.12
C LYS A 70 -38.29 -7.51 3.47
N SER A 71 -37.83 -7.69 4.70
CA SER A 71 -36.48 -7.29 5.12
C SER A 71 -35.41 -8.28 4.66
N GLN A 72 -35.74 -9.58 4.59
CA GLN A 72 -34.88 -10.62 4.03
C GLN A 72 -34.69 -10.42 2.51
N GLU A 73 -35.77 -10.16 1.78
CA GLU A 73 -35.77 -9.78 0.35
C GLU A 73 -34.95 -8.49 0.14
N ALA A 74 -35.24 -7.41 0.88
CA ALA A 74 -34.46 -6.16 0.77
C ALA A 74 -32.96 -6.36 1.06
N PHE A 75 -32.62 -7.23 2.02
CA PHE A 75 -31.24 -7.56 2.38
C PHE A 75 -30.56 -8.39 1.29
N GLY A 76 -31.22 -9.42 0.75
CA GLY A 76 -30.73 -10.25 -0.36
C GLY A 76 -30.48 -9.44 -1.63
N GLY A 77 -31.43 -8.59 -2.01
CA GLY A 77 -31.30 -7.69 -3.16
C GLY A 77 -30.16 -6.67 -2.99
N THR A 78 -30.06 -6.06 -1.81
CA THR A 78 -28.99 -5.09 -1.51
C THR A 78 -27.61 -5.75 -1.51
N LEU A 79 -27.45 -6.93 -0.89
CA LEU A 79 -26.15 -7.61 -0.86
C LEU A 79 -25.76 -8.16 -2.24
N SER A 80 -26.74 -8.55 -3.08
CA SER A 80 -26.50 -8.92 -4.48
C SER A 80 -25.94 -7.75 -5.30
N LEU A 81 -26.46 -6.54 -5.11
CA LEU A 81 -25.90 -5.31 -5.73
C LEU A 81 -24.48 -5.02 -5.24
N VAL A 82 -24.20 -5.13 -3.94
CA VAL A 82 -22.85 -4.96 -3.38
C VAL A 82 -21.89 -6.01 -3.95
N ALA A 83 -22.30 -7.27 -4.01
CA ALA A 83 -21.51 -8.35 -4.59
C ALA A 83 -21.20 -8.10 -6.07
N VAL A 84 -22.15 -7.63 -6.88
CA VAL A 84 -21.93 -7.31 -8.29
C VAL A 84 -20.94 -6.16 -8.47
N VAL A 85 -21.03 -5.09 -7.66
CA VAL A 85 -20.03 -4.01 -7.67
C VAL A 85 -18.65 -4.56 -7.33
N PHE A 86 -18.56 -5.39 -6.30
CA PHE A 86 -17.29 -5.96 -5.85
C PHE A 86 -16.68 -6.93 -6.89
N VAL A 87 -17.44 -7.88 -7.43
CA VAL A 87 -17.00 -8.77 -8.53
C VAL A 87 -16.51 -7.94 -9.72
N THR A 88 -17.25 -6.89 -10.11
CA THR A 88 -16.87 -6.03 -11.24
C THR A 88 -15.51 -5.35 -10.98
N ALA A 89 -15.36 -4.70 -9.83
CA ALA A 89 -14.11 -4.04 -9.45
C ALA A 89 -12.94 -5.03 -9.38
N MET A 90 -13.17 -6.20 -8.77
CA MET A 90 -12.19 -7.25 -8.57
C MET A 90 -11.73 -7.90 -9.90
N VAL A 91 -12.64 -8.10 -10.86
CA VAL A 91 -12.31 -8.61 -12.22
C VAL A 91 -11.45 -7.62 -13.00
N PHE A 92 -11.67 -6.31 -12.86
CA PHE A 92 -10.76 -5.30 -13.45
C PHE A 92 -9.45 -5.16 -12.68
N TRP A 93 -9.48 -5.24 -11.34
CA TRP A 93 -8.31 -5.15 -10.48
C TRP A 93 -7.34 -6.31 -10.72
N MET A 94 -7.81 -7.57 -10.60
CA MET A 94 -7.01 -8.77 -10.88
C MET A 94 -6.35 -8.73 -12.24
N ARG A 95 -7.07 -8.26 -13.26
CA ARG A 95 -6.60 -8.16 -14.64
C ARG A 95 -5.40 -7.21 -14.76
N ARG A 96 -5.33 -6.17 -13.92
CA ARG A 96 -4.14 -5.31 -13.76
C ARG A 96 -3.06 -6.04 -12.95
N SER A 97 -3.41 -6.57 -11.78
CA SER A 97 -2.49 -7.21 -10.82
C SER A 97 -1.82 -8.48 -11.34
N ALA A 98 -2.46 -9.25 -12.22
CA ALA A 98 -1.91 -10.45 -12.86
C ALA A 98 -0.68 -10.18 -13.76
N ARG A 99 -0.30 -8.90 -13.92
CA ARG A 99 0.92 -8.45 -14.60
C ARG A 99 2.04 -8.09 -13.61
N THR A 100 1.74 -7.76 -12.34
CA THR A 100 2.72 -7.34 -11.31
C THR A 100 2.99 -8.42 -10.24
N PHE A 101 2.04 -9.33 -9.99
CA PHE A 101 2.05 -10.33 -8.91
C PHE A 101 3.37 -11.12 -8.75
N SER A 102 4.08 -11.40 -9.84
CA SER A 102 5.34 -12.18 -9.82
C SER A 102 6.57 -11.38 -9.34
N GLY A 103 6.48 -10.04 -9.25
CA GLY A 103 7.51 -9.17 -8.69
C GLY A 103 7.26 -8.88 -7.21
N GLU A 104 6.10 -8.31 -6.89
CA GLU A 104 5.78 -7.82 -5.54
C GLU A 104 5.93 -8.86 -4.43
N ILE A 105 5.47 -10.10 -4.66
CA ILE A 105 5.53 -11.16 -3.65
C ILE A 105 6.99 -11.57 -3.38
N LYS A 106 7.90 -11.47 -4.37
CA LYS A 106 9.34 -11.72 -4.14
C LYS A 106 9.95 -10.66 -3.21
N GLN A 107 9.62 -9.38 -3.41
CA GLN A 107 10.12 -8.31 -2.52
C GLN A 107 9.53 -8.44 -1.10
N LYS A 108 8.20 -8.49 -1.00
CA LYS A 108 7.47 -8.51 0.29
C LYS A 108 7.85 -9.72 1.17
N VAL A 109 8.11 -10.88 0.57
CA VAL A 109 8.49 -12.09 1.32
C VAL A 109 9.99 -12.15 1.66
N THR A 110 10.87 -11.53 0.87
CA THR A 110 12.30 -11.37 1.27
C THR A 110 12.43 -10.48 2.50
N ALA A 111 11.67 -9.38 2.60
CA ALA A 111 11.63 -8.53 3.79
C ALA A 111 11.08 -9.27 5.04
N ALA A 112 10.07 -10.12 4.86
CA ALA A 112 9.45 -10.86 5.97
C ALA A 112 10.37 -11.89 6.65
N LEU A 113 11.44 -12.36 5.99
CA LEU A 113 12.37 -13.35 6.55
C LEU A 113 13.20 -12.85 7.74
N GLY A 114 13.33 -11.54 7.92
CA GLY A 114 14.02 -10.93 9.06
C GLY A 114 13.21 -10.91 10.37
N MET A 115 11.90 -11.12 10.32
CA MET A 115 11.00 -10.91 11.47
C MET A 115 10.53 -12.20 12.15
N GLY A 116 9.98 -12.04 13.36
CA GLY A 116 9.59 -13.11 14.27
C GLY A 116 8.35 -13.91 13.84
N ALA A 117 8.09 -15.01 14.55
CA ALA A 117 7.03 -15.98 14.23
C ALA A 117 5.63 -15.35 14.03
N GLY A 118 5.28 -14.33 14.83
CA GLY A 118 3.99 -13.64 14.73
C GLY A 118 3.72 -13.02 13.35
N VAL A 119 4.75 -12.46 12.69
CA VAL A 119 4.58 -11.84 11.36
C VAL A 119 4.20 -12.87 10.30
N LEU A 120 4.72 -14.10 10.38
CA LEU A 120 4.31 -15.18 9.48
C LEU A 120 2.87 -15.62 9.71
N ILE A 121 2.40 -15.67 10.97
CA ILE A 121 1.00 -15.96 11.29
C ILE A 121 0.10 -14.86 10.73
N THR A 122 0.36 -13.60 11.11
CA THR A 122 -0.47 -12.45 10.72
C THR A 122 -0.48 -12.21 9.22
N THR A 123 0.65 -12.35 8.52
CA THR A 123 0.71 -12.21 7.05
C THR A 123 -0.12 -13.30 6.37
N SER A 124 -0.01 -14.55 6.81
CA SER A 124 -0.77 -15.68 6.25
C SER A 124 -2.26 -15.57 6.56
N PHE A 125 -2.60 -15.08 7.76
CA PHE A 125 -3.96 -14.82 8.21
C PHE A 125 -4.64 -13.69 7.43
N LEU A 126 -3.99 -12.53 7.28
CA LEU A 126 -4.56 -11.40 6.54
C LEU A 126 -4.69 -11.72 5.05
N ALA A 127 -3.67 -12.35 4.46
CA ALA A 127 -3.69 -12.72 3.05
C ALA A 127 -4.81 -13.72 2.72
N VAL A 128 -4.93 -14.83 3.45
CA VAL A 128 -5.99 -15.83 3.20
C VAL A 128 -7.35 -15.38 3.74
N GLY A 129 -7.36 -14.55 4.79
CA GLY A 129 -8.57 -14.07 5.43
C GLY A 129 -9.36 -13.10 4.55
N ARG A 130 -8.67 -12.25 3.77
CA ARG A 130 -9.32 -11.38 2.78
C ARG A 130 -10.02 -12.21 1.69
N GLU A 131 -9.25 -13.02 0.94
CA GLU A 131 -9.85 -13.82 -0.15
C GLU A 131 -10.92 -14.78 0.40
N GLY A 132 -10.77 -15.30 1.62
CA GLY A 132 -11.74 -16.20 2.27
C GLY A 132 -13.04 -15.50 2.69
N LEU A 133 -12.99 -14.26 3.18
CA LEU A 133 -14.19 -13.44 3.44
C LEU A 133 -14.92 -13.11 2.14
N GLU A 134 -14.19 -12.77 1.08
CA GLU A 134 -14.73 -12.51 -0.26
C GLU A 134 -15.35 -13.79 -0.85
N THR A 135 -14.67 -14.93 -0.74
CA THR A 135 -15.21 -16.27 -1.08
C THR A 135 -16.54 -16.51 -0.35
N ALA A 136 -16.59 -16.28 0.97
CA ALA A 136 -17.79 -16.51 1.77
C ALA A 136 -18.96 -15.61 1.33
N LEU A 137 -18.71 -14.34 0.99
CA LEU A 137 -19.74 -13.42 0.51
C LEU A 137 -20.26 -13.79 -0.89
N PHE A 138 -19.37 -14.15 -1.82
CA PHE A 138 -19.75 -14.58 -3.17
C PHE A 138 -20.48 -15.91 -3.18
N LEU A 139 -20.02 -16.90 -2.39
CA LEU A 139 -20.70 -18.18 -2.26
C LEU A 139 -22.06 -18.03 -1.58
N TRP A 140 -22.19 -17.16 -0.58
CA TRP A 140 -23.47 -16.89 0.08
C TRP A 140 -24.48 -16.25 -0.89
N THR A 141 -24.10 -15.19 -1.59
CA THR A 141 -24.98 -14.52 -2.57
C THR A 141 -25.34 -15.43 -3.75
N THR A 142 -24.40 -16.24 -4.23
CA THR A 142 -24.66 -17.25 -5.27
C THR A 142 -25.58 -18.37 -4.78
N ALA A 143 -25.43 -18.83 -3.53
CA ALA A 143 -26.30 -19.85 -2.96
C ALA A 143 -27.74 -19.34 -2.75
N GLN A 144 -27.92 -18.09 -2.30
CA GLN A 144 -29.24 -17.46 -2.21
C GLN A 144 -29.93 -17.42 -3.58
N ALA A 145 -29.22 -16.97 -4.62
CA ALA A 145 -29.71 -16.96 -5.99
C ALA A 145 -30.07 -18.35 -6.55
N ALA A 146 -29.37 -19.40 -6.10
CA ALA A 146 -29.59 -20.80 -6.49
C ALA A 146 -30.61 -21.54 -5.58
N GLY A 147 -31.27 -20.84 -4.65
CA GLY A 147 -32.35 -21.35 -3.82
C GLY A 147 -31.96 -22.55 -2.93
N SER A 148 -32.87 -23.52 -2.79
CA SER A 148 -32.72 -24.67 -1.90
C SER A 148 -31.82 -25.81 -2.44
N SER A 149 -30.96 -25.52 -3.44
CA SER A 149 -30.07 -26.50 -4.05
C SER A 149 -28.77 -26.70 -3.25
N SER A 150 -28.27 -27.94 -3.20
CA SER A 150 -26.94 -28.25 -2.63
C SER A 150 -25.78 -28.11 -3.63
N GLY A 151 -26.10 -27.81 -4.90
CA GLY A 151 -25.15 -27.63 -5.99
C GLY A 151 -24.07 -26.57 -5.70
N PRO A 152 -24.40 -25.34 -5.26
CA PRO A 152 -23.43 -24.29 -4.96
C PRO A 152 -22.32 -24.75 -4.01
N LEU A 153 -22.67 -25.45 -2.93
CA LEU A 153 -21.73 -25.88 -1.91
C LEU A 153 -20.85 -27.05 -2.39
N ALA A 154 -21.41 -27.98 -3.17
CA ALA A 154 -20.65 -29.03 -3.84
C ALA A 154 -19.69 -28.47 -4.91
N GLY A 155 -20.14 -27.49 -5.68
CA GLY A 155 -19.34 -26.77 -6.67
C GLY A 155 -18.16 -26.05 -6.04
N ALA A 156 -18.41 -25.24 -5.01
CA ALA A 156 -17.37 -24.55 -4.25
C ALA A 156 -16.30 -25.51 -3.72
N ALA A 157 -16.72 -26.64 -3.12
CA ALA A 157 -15.79 -27.66 -2.63
C ALA A 157 -14.94 -28.26 -3.77
N ALA A 158 -15.54 -28.60 -4.91
CA ALA A 158 -14.80 -29.09 -6.08
C ALA A 158 -13.82 -28.04 -6.65
N GLY A 159 -14.20 -26.76 -6.65
CA GLY A 159 -13.35 -25.65 -7.07
C GLY A 159 -12.13 -25.50 -6.17
N LEU A 160 -12.34 -25.43 -4.86
CA LEU A 160 -11.27 -25.35 -3.85
C LEU A 160 -10.33 -26.56 -3.89
N LEU A 161 -10.85 -27.77 -4.13
CA LEU A 161 -10.03 -28.98 -4.27
C LEU A 161 -9.14 -28.95 -5.52
N ILE A 162 -9.67 -28.49 -6.68
CA ILE A 162 -8.87 -28.33 -7.89
C ILE A 162 -7.87 -27.17 -7.73
N ALA A 163 -8.23 -26.07 -7.09
CA ALA A 163 -7.30 -24.98 -6.76
C ALA A 163 -6.12 -25.47 -5.91
N ALA A 164 -6.39 -26.25 -4.85
CA ALA A 164 -5.35 -26.85 -4.01
C ALA A 164 -4.43 -27.79 -4.82
N ALA A 165 -4.98 -28.60 -5.72
CA ALA A 165 -4.20 -29.47 -6.60
C ALA A 165 -3.33 -28.69 -7.60
N LEU A 166 -3.84 -27.60 -8.17
CA LEU A 166 -3.09 -26.70 -9.05
C LEU A 166 -1.96 -26.00 -8.32
N CYS A 167 -2.22 -25.43 -7.14
CA CYS A 167 -1.21 -24.78 -6.30
C CYS A 167 -0.11 -25.76 -5.85
N TRP A 168 -0.46 -27.01 -5.55
CA TRP A 168 0.51 -28.08 -5.29
C TRP A 168 1.35 -28.44 -6.54
N GLY A 169 0.74 -28.51 -7.72
CA GLY A 169 1.43 -28.75 -8.99
C GLY A 169 2.39 -27.61 -9.40
N LEU A 170 2.00 -26.36 -9.11
CA LEU A 170 2.82 -25.16 -9.28
C LEU A 170 4.02 -25.17 -8.31
N TYR A 171 3.77 -25.44 -7.01
CA TYR A 171 4.83 -25.62 -6.01
C TYR A 171 5.86 -26.69 -6.43
N ARG A 172 5.38 -27.81 -7.00
CA ARG A 172 6.22 -28.92 -7.48
C ARG A 172 6.90 -28.65 -8.84
N ARG A 173 6.75 -27.45 -9.43
CA ARG A 173 7.27 -27.04 -10.75
C ARG A 173 6.78 -27.91 -11.95
N VAL A 174 5.63 -28.55 -11.83
CA VAL A 174 5.11 -29.47 -12.89
C VAL A 174 4.26 -28.73 -13.94
N LEU A 175 3.70 -27.56 -13.61
CA LEU A 175 2.70 -26.87 -14.43
C LEU A 175 3.17 -25.49 -14.92
N HIS A 176 3.27 -25.32 -16.25
CA HIS A 176 3.51 -24.03 -16.90
C HIS A 176 2.18 -23.40 -17.39
N ILE A 177 1.39 -22.87 -16.46
CA ILE A 177 0.09 -22.24 -16.76
C ILE A 177 0.28 -20.76 -17.12
N ASN A 178 -0.35 -20.31 -18.20
CA ASN A 178 -0.41 -18.88 -18.55
C ASN A 178 -1.54 -18.20 -17.76
N LEU A 179 -1.20 -17.67 -16.58
CA LEU A 179 -2.15 -17.02 -15.65
C LEU A 179 -2.99 -15.92 -16.33
N THR A 180 -2.37 -15.12 -17.22
CA THR A 180 -3.09 -14.04 -17.94
C THR A 180 -4.22 -14.57 -18.80
N ARG A 181 -4.03 -15.70 -19.52
CA ARG A 181 -5.11 -16.36 -20.28
C ARG A 181 -6.16 -16.95 -19.35
N PHE A 182 -5.76 -17.61 -18.27
CA PHE A 182 -6.67 -18.19 -17.27
C PHE A 182 -7.63 -17.12 -16.71
N PHE A 183 -7.09 -16.04 -16.13
CA PHE A 183 -7.88 -14.96 -15.55
C PHE A 183 -8.68 -14.15 -16.59
N THR A 184 -8.23 -14.08 -17.85
CA THR A 184 -9.04 -13.45 -18.92
C THR A 184 -10.28 -14.28 -19.25
N ILE A 185 -10.18 -15.61 -19.26
CA ILE A 185 -11.30 -16.51 -19.54
C ILE A 185 -12.25 -16.57 -18.34
N THR A 186 -11.76 -16.79 -17.12
CA THR A 186 -12.62 -16.86 -15.93
C THR A 186 -13.26 -15.51 -15.62
N GLY A 187 -12.54 -14.39 -15.77
CA GLY A 187 -13.08 -13.04 -15.62
C GLY A 187 -14.22 -12.73 -16.61
N ALA A 188 -14.13 -13.19 -17.85
CA ALA A 188 -15.22 -13.05 -18.82
C ALA A 188 -16.48 -13.82 -18.39
N VAL A 189 -16.32 -15.06 -17.88
CA VAL A 189 -17.46 -15.85 -17.38
C VAL A 189 -18.07 -15.24 -16.11
N LEU A 190 -17.24 -14.70 -15.21
CA LEU A 190 -17.72 -14.02 -13.99
C LEU A 190 -18.54 -12.76 -14.31
N ILE A 191 -18.24 -12.02 -15.38
CA ILE A 191 -19.07 -10.89 -15.84
C ILE A 191 -20.48 -11.37 -16.27
N VAL A 192 -20.59 -12.54 -16.91
CA VAL A 192 -21.89 -13.11 -17.30
C VAL A 192 -22.69 -13.56 -16.07
N ILE A 193 -22.03 -14.20 -15.09
CA ILE A 193 -22.65 -14.61 -13.82
C ILE A 193 -23.10 -13.37 -13.01
N ALA A 194 -22.27 -12.33 -12.96
CA ALA A 194 -22.59 -11.08 -12.26
C ALA A 194 -23.80 -10.34 -12.88
N ALA A 195 -23.97 -10.39 -14.20
CA ALA A 195 -25.20 -9.90 -14.85
C ALA A 195 -26.45 -10.62 -14.30
N GLY A 196 -26.34 -11.93 -14.08
CA GLY A 196 -27.39 -12.76 -13.47
C GLY A 196 -27.66 -12.39 -12.00
N VAL A 197 -26.62 -12.32 -11.16
CA VAL A 197 -26.76 -11.90 -9.75
C VAL A 197 -27.38 -10.50 -9.65
N LEU A 198 -27.09 -9.60 -10.59
CA LEU A 198 -27.73 -8.29 -10.67
C LEU A 198 -29.21 -8.40 -11.05
N GLY A 199 -29.56 -9.22 -12.05
CA GLY A 199 -30.94 -9.48 -12.46
C GLY A 199 -31.80 -10.10 -11.36
N TYR A 200 -31.21 -10.93 -10.50
CA TYR A 200 -31.84 -11.47 -9.29
C TYR A 200 -31.94 -10.41 -8.18
N GLY A 201 -30.87 -9.67 -7.88
CA GLY A 201 -30.91 -8.61 -6.86
C GLY A 201 -31.95 -7.52 -7.14
N MET A 202 -32.20 -7.22 -8.42
CA MET A 202 -33.28 -6.33 -8.85
C MET A 202 -34.68 -6.94 -8.66
N ARG A 203 -34.83 -8.28 -8.64
CA ARG A 203 -36.10 -8.96 -8.33
C ARG A 203 -36.43 -8.84 -6.85
N ASP A 204 -35.48 -9.21 -5.99
CA ASP A 204 -35.61 -9.11 -4.53
C ASP A 204 -36.01 -7.69 -4.08
N LEU A 205 -35.43 -6.65 -4.69
CA LEU A 205 -35.81 -5.25 -4.41
C LEU A 205 -37.20 -4.86 -4.95
N GLN A 206 -37.71 -5.52 -5.99
CA GLN A 206 -39.08 -5.33 -6.47
C GLN A 206 -40.11 -6.05 -5.58
N GLU A 207 -39.79 -7.24 -5.08
CA GLU A 207 -40.65 -8.02 -4.16
C GLU A 207 -40.72 -7.38 -2.77
N ALA A 208 -39.57 -6.92 -2.25
CA ALA A 208 -39.48 -6.10 -1.04
C ALA A 208 -40.20 -4.73 -1.15
N THR A 209 -40.75 -4.38 -2.32
CA THR A 209 -41.39 -3.10 -2.64
C THR A 209 -40.48 -1.87 -2.50
N VAL A 210 -39.16 -2.06 -2.60
CA VAL A 210 -38.16 -0.97 -2.61
C VAL A 210 -38.12 -0.27 -3.97
N ILE A 211 -38.35 -1.01 -5.05
CA ILE A 211 -38.34 -0.51 -6.43
C ILE A 211 -39.65 -0.92 -7.12
N PRO A 212 -40.33 -0.02 -7.88
CA PRO A 212 -41.57 -0.36 -8.57
C PRO A 212 -41.39 -1.33 -9.75
N GLY A 213 -42.50 -1.89 -10.23
CA GLY A 213 -42.54 -2.69 -11.46
C GLY A 213 -42.41 -4.21 -11.28
N GLY A 214 -42.56 -4.75 -10.07
CA GLY A 214 -42.50 -6.20 -9.81
C GLY A 214 -43.54 -7.06 -10.55
N THR A 215 -44.58 -6.44 -11.14
CA THR A 215 -45.60 -7.06 -12.00
C THR A 215 -45.44 -6.72 -13.49
N ALA A 216 -44.43 -5.92 -13.86
CA ALA A 216 -44.20 -5.48 -15.23
C ALA A 216 -43.32 -6.47 -16.01
N TYR A 217 -43.88 -7.64 -16.28
CA TYR A 217 -43.21 -8.73 -16.98
C TYR A 217 -42.85 -8.38 -18.42
N ALA A 218 -41.63 -8.72 -18.84
CA ALA A 218 -41.15 -8.63 -20.23
C ALA A 218 -41.52 -9.87 -21.02
N PHE A 219 -41.43 -11.03 -20.37
CA PHE A 219 -41.91 -12.31 -20.84
C PHE A 219 -42.31 -13.17 -19.65
N ASP A 220 -43.26 -14.07 -19.89
CA ASP A 220 -43.59 -15.18 -19.02
C ASP A 220 -43.70 -16.43 -19.89
N LEU A 221 -42.77 -17.35 -19.70
CA LEU A 221 -42.65 -18.61 -20.43
C LEU A 221 -42.96 -19.82 -19.54
N THR A 222 -43.44 -19.61 -18.31
CA THR A 222 -43.73 -20.70 -17.35
C THR A 222 -44.78 -21.70 -17.85
N ALA A 223 -45.66 -21.29 -18.78
CA ALA A 223 -46.62 -22.16 -19.44
C ALA A 223 -46.01 -23.07 -20.54
N HIS A 224 -44.75 -22.86 -20.91
CA HIS A 224 -44.06 -23.55 -22.02
C HIS A 224 -42.68 -24.10 -21.66
N LEU A 225 -42.06 -23.60 -20.59
CA LEU A 225 -40.80 -24.06 -20.01
C LEU A 225 -41.09 -24.62 -18.61
N ASP A 226 -41.01 -25.93 -18.47
CA ASP A 226 -41.07 -26.61 -17.17
C ASP A 226 -39.82 -26.22 -16.32
N PRO A 227 -39.98 -25.59 -15.14
CA PRO A 227 -38.84 -25.20 -14.29
C PRO A 227 -38.01 -26.39 -13.77
N ALA A 228 -38.57 -27.60 -13.74
CA ALA A 228 -37.85 -28.82 -13.35
C ALA A 228 -37.03 -29.44 -14.49
N SER A 229 -37.15 -28.92 -15.73
CA SER A 229 -36.38 -29.39 -16.86
C SER A 229 -34.92 -28.96 -16.77
N TRP A 230 -34.00 -29.92 -16.86
CA TRP A 230 -32.56 -29.74 -16.64
C TRP A 230 -31.94 -28.54 -17.38
N TYR A 231 -32.36 -28.25 -18.60
CA TYR A 231 -31.83 -27.13 -19.40
C TYR A 231 -32.34 -25.77 -18.91
N VAL A 232 -33.54 -25.70 -18.32
CA VAL A 232 -34.04 -24.51 -17.61
C VAL A 232 -33.25 -24.33 -16.33
N THR A 233 -33.01 -25.40 -15.57
CA THR A 233 -32.17 -25.37 -14.36
C THR A 233 -30.73 -24.95 -14.67
N VAL A 234 -30.13 -25.39 -15.80
CA VAL A 234 -28.81 -24.91 -16.26
C VAL A 234 -28.84 -23.41 -16.56
N VAL A 235 -29.81 -22.93 -17.33
CA VAL A 235 -29.88 -21.51 -17.73
C VAL A 235 -30.16 -20.61 -16.52
N GLN A 236 -31.03 -21.03 -15.62
CA GLN A 236 -31.31 -20.31 -14.37
C GLN A 236 -30.11 -20.39 -13.40
N GLY A 237 -29.53 -21.56 -13.17
CA GLY A 237 -28.39 -21.74 -12.26
C GLY A 237 -27.11 -21.03 -12.72
N THR A 238 -26.83 -20.99 -14.04
CA THR A 238 -25.58 -20.41 -14.56
C THR A 238 -25.69 -18.95 -15.04
N LEU A 239 -26.86 -18.51 -15.52
CA LEU A 239 -27.08 -17.16 -16.05
C LEU A 239 -28.07 -16.33 -15.21
N ASN A 240 -28.75 -16.94 -14.24
CA ASN A 240 -29.85 -16.33 -13.47
C ASN A 240 -30.99 -15.76 -14.34
N LEU A 241 -31.26 -16.45 -15.45
CA LEU A 241 -32.37 -16.15 -16.35
C LEU A 241 -33.53 -17.08 -16.02
N THR A 242 -34.54 -16.54 -15.34
CA THR A 242 -35.77 -17.24 -14.97
C THR A 242 -36.77 -17.28 -16.15
N PRO A 243 -37.69 -18.28 -16.23
CA PRO A 243 -38.73 -18.32 -17.26
C PRO A 243 -39.70 -17.12 -17.25
N GLN A 244 -39.77 -16.39 -16.14
CA GLN A 244 -40.53 -15.16 -15.96
C GLN A 244 -39.58 -14.06 -15.49
N MET A 245 -39.51 -12.92 -16.18
CA MET A 245 -38.64 -11.77 -15.82
C MET A 245 -39.35 -10.43 -16.07
N THR A 246 -39.06 -9.42 -15.25
CA THR A 246 -39.56 -8.04 -15.45
C THR A 246 -38.70 -7.27 -16.46
N TRP A 247 -39.30 -6.25 -17.11
CA TRP A 247 -38.58 -5.35 -18.01
C TRP A 247 -37.35 -4.71 -17.36
N LEU A 248 -37.39 -4.45 -16.05
CA LEU A 248 -36.28 -3.90 -15.30
C LEU A 248 -35.11 -4.89 -15.19
N GLN A 249 -35.39 -6.16 -14.86
CA GLN A 249 -34.35 -7.19 -14.78
C GLN A 249 -33.66 -7.38 -16.14
N VAL A 250 -34.43 -7.51 -17.23
CA VAL A 250 -33.92 -7.71 -18.59
C VAL A 250 -33.08 -6.52 -19.05
N ALA A 251 -33.55 -5.28 -18.83
CA ALA A 251 -32.82 -4.07 -19.20
C ALA A 251 -31.51 -3.92 -18.42
N VAL A 252 -31.52 -4.16 -17.11
CA VAL A 252 -30.33 -4.05 -16.25
C VAL A 252 -29.31 -5.14 -16.57
N TYR A 253 -29.74 -6.39 -16.77
CA TYR A 253 -28.89 -7.50 -17.20
C TYR A 253 -28.16 -7.17 -18.51
N ALA A 254 -28.93 -6.75 -19.53
CA ALA A 254 -28.39 -6.44 -20.86
C ALA A 254 -27.44 -5.22 -20.83
N ALA A 255 -27.80 -4.15 -20.10
CA ALA A 255 -26.98 -2.96 -19.98
C ALA A 255 -25.65 -3.25 -19.25
N TYR A 256 -25.69 -3.96 -18.11
CA TYR A 256 -24.50 -4.36 -17.38
C TYR A 256 -23.58 -5.21 -18.25
N LEU A 257 -24.11 -6.27 -18.89
CA LEU A 257 -23.32 -7.16 -19.74
C LEU A 257 -22.71 -6.40 -20.93
N ALA A 258 -23.48 -5.56 -21.61
CA ALA A 258 -23.00 -4.79 -22.76
C ALA A 258 -21.86 -3.82 -22.38
N ILE A 259 -22.01 -3.08 -21.28
CA ILE A 259 -21.02 -2.09 -20.82
C ILE A 259 -19.76 -2.80 -20.29
N VAL A 260 -19.92 -3.70 -19.32
CA VAL A 260 -18.80 -4.32 -18.60
C VAL A 260 -18.00 -5.26 -19.51
N MET A 261 -18.65 -6.08 -20.33
CA MET A 261 -17.94 -6.94 -21.29
C MET A 261 -17.22 -6.11 -22.35
N THR A 262 -17.80 -5.00 -22.83
CA THR A 262 -17.15 -4.12 -23.81
C THR A 262 -15.90 -3.47 -23.23
N LEU A 263 -15.96 -2.94 -21.99
CA LEU A 263 -14.79 -2.39 -21.30
C LEU A 263 -13.71 -3.47 -21.08
N PHE A 264 -14.09 -4.66 -20.61
CA PHE A 264 -13.19 -5.78 -20.40
C PHE A 264 -12.49 -6.24 -21.69
N VAL A 265 -13.23 -6.39 -22.79
CA VAL A 265 -12.68 -6.83 -24.09
C VAL A 265 -11.87 -5.72 -24.78
N ARG A 266 -12.27 -4.45 -24.69
CA ARG A 266 -11.46 -3.32 -25.19
C ARG A 266 -10.08 -3.31 -24.54
N GLY A 267 -10.02 -3.54 -23.22
CA GLY A 267 -8.76 -3.70 -22.49
C GLY A 267 -7.91 -4.91 -22.91
N VAL A 268 -8.45 -5.89 -23.67
CA VAL A 268 -7.66 -7.02 -24.22
C VAL A 268 -6.99 -6.60 -25.53
N ARG A 269 -7.69 -5.82 -26.36
CA ARG A 269 -7.27 -5.48 -27.73
C ARG A 269 -6.26 -4.34 -27.81
N GLY A 270 -5.96 -3.67 -26.69
CA GLY A 270 -5.01 -2.55 -26.58
C GLY A 270 -3.52 -2.89 -26.79
N VAL A 271 -3.17 -4.14 -27.14
CA VAL A 271 -1.81 -4.54 -27.51
C VAL A 271 -1.82 -5.28 -28.85
N THR A 272 -1.70 -4.52 -29.93
CA THR A 272 -1.11 -5.09 -31.16
C THR A 272 0.41 -5.02 -30.99
N PRO A 273 1.14 -6.14 -30.97
CA PRO A 273 2.60 -6.08 -30.88
C PRO A 273 3.13 -5.39 -32.13
N ALA A 274 3.93 -4.33 -31.95
CA ALA A 274 4.61 -3.68 -33.06
C ALA A 274 5.48 -4.72 -33.78
N LYS A 275 5.28 -4.86 -35.10
CA LYS A 275 6.04 -5.82 -35.93
C LYS A 275 7.53 -5.50 -35.76
N PRO A 276 8.37 -6.45 -35.28
CA PRO A 276 9.79 -6.17 -35.10
C PRO A 276 10.42 -5.68 -36.40
N ALA A 277 11.13 -4.56 -36.33
CA ALA A 277 11.98 -4.12 -37.42
C ALA A 277 13.06 -5.20 -37.67
N PRO A 278 13.47 -5.47 -38.93
CA PRO A 278 14.53 -6.43 -39.19
C PRO A 278 15.82 -6.00 -38.48
N VAL A 279 16.28 -6.81 -37.52
CA VAL A 279 17.55 -6.57 -36.84
C VAL A 279 18.69 -6.89 -37.79
N THR A 280 19.29 -5.85 -38.37
CA THR A 280 20.55 -5.97 -39.12
C THR A 280 21.63 -6.48 -38.18
N ARG A 281 22.03 -7.76 -38.33
CA ARG A 281 23.13 -8.32 -37.54
C ARG A 281 24.43 -7.55 -37.85
N PRO A 282 25.21 -7.15 -36.82
CA PRO A 282 26.62 -6.83 -37.01
C PRO A 282 27.35 -8.03 -37.62
N ALA A 283 28.30 -7.78 -38.52
CA ALA A 283 29.15 -8.84 -39.07
C ALA A 283 30.10 -9.36 -37.99
N THR A 284 29.95 -10.63 -37.60
CA THR A 284 30.84 -11.30 -36.65
C THR A 284 32.15 -11.69 -37.34
N HIS A 285 33.24 -11.00 -37.00
CA HIS A 285 34.59 -11.52 -37.25
C HIS A 285 34.85 -12.74 -36.35
N GLY A 286 35.33 -13.85 -36.93
CA GLY A 286 35.89 -14.98 -36.17
C GLY A 286 35.33 -16.34 -36.56
N GLU A 287 35.91 -16.97 -37.58
CA GLU A 287 35.99 -18.43 -37.70
C GLU A 287 37.43 -18.85 -38.08
N PRO A 288 37.84 -20.11 -37.80
CA PRO A 288 39.25 -20.41 -37.53
C PRO A 288 40.10 -20.77 -38.75
N VAL A 289 41.42 -20.65 -38.59
CA VAL A 289 42.43 -21.12 -39.55
C VAL A 289 42.46 -22.67 -39.59
N PRO A 290 42.32 -23.31 -40.77
CA PRO A 290 42.56 -24.74 -40.91
C PRO A 290 44.07 -25.02 -41.00
N VAL A 291 44.56 -25.99 -40.24
CA VAL A 291 45.94 -26.48 -40.36
C VAL A 291 46.01 -27.55 -41.46
N ALA A 292 46.86 -27.34 -42.46
CA ALA A 292 47.17 -28.31 -43.51
C ALA A 292 48.70 -28.51 -43.63
N SER A 293 49.12 -29.73 -43.97
CA SER A 293 50.53 -30.14 -43.93
C SER A 293 51.32 -29.74 -45.19
N ALA A 294 52.66 -29.76 -45.08
CA ALA A 294 53.58 -29.28 -46.09
C ALA A 294 53.88 -30.30 -47.21
N ALA A 295 54.15 -29.78 -48.41
CA ALA A 295 54.96 -30.40 -49.46
C ALA A 295 55.62 -29.28 -50.32
N ALA A 296 56.72 -29.61 -51.02
CA ALA A 296 57.50 -28.67 -51.85
C ALA A 296 56.75 -28.29 -53.16
N VAL A 297 57.13 -27.25 -53.92
CA VAL A 297 58.35 -27.14 -54.76
C VAL A 297 58.71 -25.66 -55.05
N ALA A 298 59.92 -25.44 -55.61
CA ALA A 298 60.61 -24.23 -56.07
C ALA A 298 59.78 -23.20 -56.91
N GLU A 299 60.27 -22.02 -57.34
CA GLU A 299 61.64 -21.59 -57.67
C GLU A 299 61.78 -20.05 -57.84
N THR A 300 63.01 -19.48 -57.68
CA THR A 300 63.57 -18.18 -58.20
C THR A 300 62.75 -16.84 -58.16
N SER A 301 63.31 -15.62 -58.23
CA SER A 301 64.67 -15.03 -58.06
C SER A 301 64.58 -13.49 -57.84
N ALA A 302 65.74 -12.83 -57.63
CA ALA A 302 66.07 -11.37 -57.57
C ALA A 302 65.06 -10.30 -58.09
N GLY A 303 65.05 -9.04 -57.64
CA GLY A 303 65.95 -8.30 -56.73
C GLY A 303 66.67 -7.11 -57.42
N ALA A 304 66.38 -5.85 -57.02
CA ALA A 304 67.13 -4.63 -57.39
C ALA A 304 66.72 -3.38 -56.55
N VAL A 305 67.66 -2.45 -56.32
CA VAL A 305 67.52 -1.09 -55.73
C VAL A 305 68.59 -0.19 -56.41
N PRO A 306 68.23 0.98 -56.98
CA PRO A 306 68.47 2.31 -56.37
C PRO A 306 67.22 3.24 -56.50
N GLU A 307 66.96 4.28 -55.70
CA GLU A 307 67.77 5.40 -55.16
C GLU A 307 68.13 6.51 -56.17
N ALA A 308 67.37 7.63 -56.14
CA ALA A 308 67.81 8.98 -56.56
C ALA A 308 66.78 10.06 -56.12
N SER A 309 67.25 11.31 -55.99
CA SER A 309 66.52 12.57 -55.72
C SER A 309 67.34 13.72 -56.38
N PRO A 310 67.00 15.03 -56.37
CA PRO A 310 65.80 15.72 -55.86
C PRO A 310 65.23 16.85 -56.78
N ALA A 311 64.21 17.58 -56.26
CA ALA A 311 63.90 19.01 -56.48
C ALA A 311 63.39 19.56 -57.84
N GLY A 312 62.53 20.60 -57.76
CA GLY A 312 62.11 21.44 -58.90
C GLY A 312 60.75 22.16 -58.69
N GLU A 313 60.74 23.49 -58.54
CA GLU A 313 59.53 24.32 -58.49
C GLU A 313 59.16 24.92 -59.86
N THR A 314 57.87 25.25 -60.11
CA THR A 314 57.36 26.62 -60.42
C THR A 314 56.07 26.67 -61.29
N GLY A 315 55.05 27.43 -60.82
CA GLY A 315 54.04 28.13 -61.65
C GLY A 315 52.91 27.30 -62.32
N ARG A 316 51.83 27.91 -62.87
CA ARG A 316 51.21 29.25 -62.69
C ARG A 316 49.82 29.29 -63.40
N SER A 317 49.03 30.35 -63.16
CA SER A 317 47.82 30.79 -63.93
C SER A 317 46.52 29.98 -63.80
N ALA A 318 45.31 30.55 -63.96
CA ALA A 318 44.85 31.97 -63.91
C ALA A 318 43.29 32.04 -63.83
N ALA A 319 42.75 33.21 -63.46
CA ALA A 319 41.33 33.61 -63.62
C ALA A 319 41.20 34.73 -64.68
N PRO A 320 39.98 35.06 -65.17
CA PRO A 320 39.25 36.26 -64.67
C PRO A 320 37.70 36.04 -64.64
N ALA A 321 36.77 36.97 -64.35
CA ALA A 321 36.76 38.43 -64.05
C ALA A 321 35.60 38.77 -63.04
N ALA A 322 35.71 39.80 -62.16
CA ALA A 322 35.12 41.18 -62.24
C ALA A 322 33.56 41.27 -62.31
N ALA A 323 32.81 42.20 -61.67
CA ALA A 323 33.02 43.42 -60.85
C ALA A 323 31.75 43.64 -59.94
N GLU A 324 31.78 44.16 -58.69
CA GLU A 324 31.75 45.58 -58.22
C GLU A 324 30.58 46.47 -58.74
N ALA A 325 29.91 47.36 -57.96
CA ALA A 325 29.97 47.72 -56.52
C ALA A 325 28.74 48.58 -56.02
N ASP A 326 28.74 48.90 -54.71
CA ASP A 326 28.17 50.09 -54.00
C ASP A 326 26.68 50.15 -53.49
N LYS A 327 26.43 51.12 -52.59
CA LYS A 327 25.20 51.49 -51.82
C LYS A 327 24.61 52.85 -52.37
N PRO A 328 23.69 53.61 -51.71
CA PRO A 328 22.85 53.39 -50.51
C PRO A 328 21.35 53.80 -50.67
N ALA A 329 20.64 53.89 -49.52
CA ALA A 329 19.41 54.66 -49.27
C ALA A 329 18.05 54.14 -49.82
N GLY A 330 16.97 54.63 -49.19
CA GLY A 330 15.58 54.52 -49.64
C GLY A 330 14.88 55.88 -49.51
N PRO A 331 13.61 56.01 -49.95
CA PRO A 331 12.62 56.66 -49.07
C PRO A 331 11.17 56.15 -49.19
N THR A 332 10.31 56.70 -48.31
CA THR A 332 8.83 56.90 -48.33
C THR A 332 8.03 56.41 -49.56
N SER A 333 6.81 55.85 -49.44
CA SER A 333 5.57 56.35 -48.79
C SER A 333 4.51 55.20 -48.85
N ARG A 334 3.31 55.18 -48.24
CA ARG A 334 2.36 56.26 -47.90
C ARG A 334 1.36 55.82 -46.81
N ALA A 335 0.91 56.78 -46.01
CA ALA A 335 0.02 56.58 -44.86
C ALA A 335 -1.47 56.36 -45.20
N SER A 336 -2.19 55.80 -44.24
CA SER A 336 -3.58 56.18 -43.91
C SER A 336 -3.78 56.00 -42.39
N ALA A 337 -4.63 56.82 -41.75
CA ALA A 337 -4.73 56.91 -40.28
C ALA A 337 -6.14 57.33 -39.81
N LEU A 338 -6.46 57.04 -38.54
CA LEU A 338 -7.46 57.58 -37.59
C LEU A 338 -7.38 56.66 -36.34
N THR A 339 -6.87 57.04 -35.16
CA THR A 339 -7.48 57.85 -34.06
C THR A 339 -8.79 57.24 -33.51
N GLU A 340 -9.06 57.09 -32.21
CA GLU A 340 -8.52 57.71 -30.96
C GLU A 340 -8.40 56.64 -29.83
N GLY A 341 -7.76 56.85 -28.66
CA GLY A 341 -7.00 58.00 -28.15
C GLY A 341 -6.60 57.90 -26.66
N THR A 342 -6.17 59.03 -26.08
CA THR A 342 -5.83 59.27 -24.65
C THR A 342 -4.47 58.73 -24.15
N LYS A 343 -3.88 59.41 -23.15
CA LYS A 343 -2.43 59.49 -22.85
C LYS A 343 -2.03 59.09 -21.41
N PRO A 344 -0.75 58.69 -21.16
CA PRO A 344 -0.18 58.49 -19.82
C PRO A 344 0.80 59.61 -19.37
N ALA A 345 1.13 59.64 -18.07
CA ALA A 345 2.24 60.35 -17.39
C ALA A 345 2.20 59.98 -15.88
N ALA A 346 3.24 59.96 -15.03
CA ALA A 346 4.71 60.06 -15.11
C ALA A 346 5.28 59.23 -13.89
N LEU A 347 6.56 59.15 -13.47
CA LEU A 347 7.82 59.90 -13.64
C LEU A 347 8.98 58.89 -13.89
N VAL A 348 9.96 59.17 -14.76
CA VAL A 348 11.24 59.91 -14.54
C VAL A 348 12.19 59.26 -13.52
N ALA A 349 13.45 59.09 -13.90
CA ALA A 349 14.49 58.33 -13.20
C ALA A 349 15.70 59.18 -12.78
N THR A 350 16.56 58.60 -11.94
CA THR A 350 17.96 59.02 -11.71
C THR A 350 18.83 57.80 -11.43
N ASP A 351 19.93 57.65 -12.16
CA ASP A 351 20.96 56.63 -11.91
C ASP A 351 21.82 56.93 -10.67
N VAL A 352 22.50 55.92 -10.11
CA VAL A 352 23.94 55.99 -9.77
C VAL A 352 24.54 54.59 -9.56
N GLU A 353 25.81 54.50 -9.93
CA GLU A 353 26.65 53.36 -10.26
C GLU A 353 27.18 52.50 -9.07
N ARG A 354 27.19 51.16 -9.26
CA ARG A 354 28.25 50.17 -8.88
C ARG A 354 28.65 49.91 -7.40
N ALA A 355 28.41 48.67 -6.93
CA ALA A 355 29.38 47.82 -6.22
C ALA A 355 28.87 46.35 -6.11
N ALA A 356 29.75 45.43 -5.68
CA ALA A 356 29.44 44.01 -5.39
C ALA A 356 30.01 43.62 -4.02
N GLU A 357 29.93 42.32 -3.66
CA GLU A 357 30.44 41.63 -2.46
C GLU A 357 29.45 41.51 -1.25
N PRO A 358 29.60 40.49 -0.36
CA PRO A 358 28.46 39.86 0.33
C PRO A 358 28.36 40.11 1.86
N VAL A 359 27.30 39.56 2.47
CA VAL A 359 27.04 39.57 3.93
C VAL A 359 27.22 38.14 4.51
N PRO A 360 27.87 37.94 5.68
CA PRO A 360 28.43 36.64 6.06
C PRO A 360 27.57 35.79 7.01
N ALA A 361 27.97 34.52 7.18
CA ALA A 361 27.52 33.65 8.25
C ALA A 361 28.16 34.02 9.61
N LEU A 362 27.52 33.61 10.72
CA LEU A 362 28.02 33.79 12.08
C LEU A 362 27.84 32.53 12.92
N SER A 363 28.88 32.15 13.67
CA SER A 363 28.91 30.97 14.54
C SER A 363 29.38 31.32 15.95
N ALA A 364 28.64 30.83 16.94
CA ALA A 364 28.99 30.56 18.34
C ALA A 364 30.19 31.28 19.01
N ALA A 365 29.91 31.94 20.14
CA ALA A 365 30.85 32.12 21.25
C ALA A 365 30.09 32.16 22.59
N ALA A 366 30.70 31.63 23.65
CA ALA A 366 30.39 31.97 25.05
C ALA A 366 31.28 33.19 25.47
N GLU A 367 31.36 33.71 26.70
CA GLU A 367 31.04 33.19 28.04
C GLU A 367 31.07 34.37 29.05
N ALA A 368 30.24 34.36 30.10
CA ALA A 368 30.37 35.11 31.38
C ALA A 368 29.03 35.08 32.16
N GLU A 369 28.92 35.27 33.47
CA GLU A 369 29.59 34.77 34.69
C GLU A 369 28.97 35.59 35.85
N GLN A 370 28.32 34.92 36.83
CA GLN A 370 28.12 35.23 38.28
C GLN A 370 27.82 36.70 38.76
N ALA A 371 27.24 37.00 39.93
CA ALA A 371 26.81 36.20 41.10
C ALA A 371 25.64 36.91 41.85
N ALA A 372 24.83 36.17 42.61
CA ALA A 372 24.34 36.57 43.94
C ALA A 372 23.56 35.44 44.66
N SER A 373 23.95 35.14 45.90
CA SER A 373 23.22 34.33 46.91
C SER A 373 23.16 35.18 48.21
N PRO A 374 22.43 34.86 49.31
CA PRO A 374 22.45 33.59 50.10
C PRO A 374 21.01 33.13 50.51
N LEU A 375 20.71 32.16 51.40
CA LEU A 375 21.37 31.51 52.54
C LEU A 375 21.06 29.98 52.62
N ALA A 376 21.73 29.26 53.52
CA ALA A 376 21.57 27.81 53.73
C ALA A 376 21.68 27.38 55.22
N LEU A 377 21.33 26.11 55.48
CA LEU A 377 21.80 25.14 56.51
C LEU A 377 20.66 24.40 57.25
N GLY A 378 20.70 23.08 57.48
CA GLY A 378 21.64 22.06 56.97
C GLY A 378 21.56 20.68 57.68
N ALA A 379 22.25 19.67 57.13
CA ALA A 379 22.56 18.33 57.69
C ALA A 379 21.38 17.31 57.80
N GLU A 380 21.55 15.96 57.85
CA GLU A 380 22.74 15.09 58.06
C GLU A 380 22.82 13.84 57.13
N LYS A 381 24.06 13.33 56.94
CA LYS A 381 24.55 11.93 56.80
C LYS A 381 23.88 10.86 55.89
N SER A 382 24.57 10.57 54.77
CA SER A 382 25.38 9.35 54.51
C SER A 382 24.82 7.90 54.53
N VAL A 383 24.98 7.23 53.37
CA VAL A 383 25.69 5.92 53.12
C VAL A 383 24.92 4.56 53.05
N GLU A 384 25.28 3.80 51.99
CA GLU A 384 25.20 2.35 51.67
C GLU A 384 23.88 1.51 51.63
N SER A 385 23.53 1.09 50.40
CA SER A 385 23.61 -0.29 49.85
C SER A 385 22.80 -1.50 50.39
N THR A 386 22.38 -2.33 49.42
CA THR A 386 22.17 -3.81 49.46
C THR A 386 20.98 -4.47 50.21
N ALA A 387 19.96 -4.83 49.40
CA ALA A 387 19.51 -6.22 49.13
C ALA A 387 18.89 -7.17 50.21
N VAL A 388 17.64 -7.57 49.93
CA VAL A 388 17.05 -8.95 50.01
C VAL A 388 16.55 -9.49 51.38
N GLU A 389 15.57 -10.42 51.27
CA GLU A 389 14.90 -11.27 52.29
C GLU A 389 13.83 -10.57 53.17
N ALA A 390 12.51 -10.82 53.11
CA ALA A 390 11.62 -11.99 52.95
C ALA A 390 11.02 -12.48 54.30
N GLU A 391 9.69 -12.67 54.34
CA GLU A 391 8.96 -13.21 55.51
C GLU A 391 7.95 -14.32 55.13
N ARG A 392 7.74 -15.23 56.08
CA ARG A 392 6.66 -16.23 56.17
C ARG A 392 6.06 -16.07 57.60
N SER A 393 4.82 -16.43 57.91
CA SER A 393 4.38 -17.83 58.04
C SER A 393 2.95 -17.92 58.59
N ALA A 394 2.20 -18.98 58.25
CA ALA A 394 1.23 -19.66 59.14
C ALA A 394 0.78 -21.01 58.53
N THR A 395 0.51 -22.01 59.38
CA THR A 395 0.03 -23.37 59.01
C THR A 395 -0.98 -23.86 60.07
N PRO A 396 -1.70 -24.99 59.87
CA PRO A 396 -1.33 -26.19 60.65
C PRO A 396 -1.67 -27.59 60.01
N ALA A 397 -0.92 -28.64 60.42
CA ALA A 397 -1.28 -30.09 60.49
C ALA A 397 -1.76 -30.84 59.20
N SER A 398 -1.63 -32.16 58.98
CA SER A 398 -0.92 -33.35 59.54
C SER A 398 -1.25 -34.57 58.63
N ALA A 399 -0.60 -35.75 58.58
CA ALA A 399 0.66 -36.33 59.09
C ALA A 399 0.96 -37.66 58.30
N ASP A 400 1.93 -38.47 58.76
CA ASP A 400 2.28 -39.87 58.33
C ASP A 400 2.79 -40.10 56.88
N GLY A 401 3.70 -41.05 56.58
CA GLY A 401 4.49 -41.93 57.44
C GLY A 401 5.54 -42.80 56.71
N GLU A 402 6.82 -42.49 56.92
CA GLU A 402 8.05 -43.34 56.97
C GLU A 402 8.18 -44.71 56.21
N LYS A 403 9.22 -44.88 55.37
CA LYS A 403 10.41 -45.75 55.63
C LYS A 403 11.47 -45.80 54.51
N SER A 404 12.68 -46.28 54.86
CA SER A 404 13.91 -46.23 54.05
C SER A 404 14.82 -47.45 54.31
N ALA A 405 15.63 -47.87 53.32
CA ALA A 405 16.81 -48.72 53.50
C ALA A 405 17.77 -48.69 52.28
N THR A 406 19.08 -48.72 52.56
CA THR A 406 20.25 -48.81 51.65
C THR A 406 21.12 -50.02 52.11
N PRO A 407 22.39 -50.25 51.66
CA PRO A 407 23.09 -50.01 50.37
C PRO A 407 23.82 -51.29 49.84
N ALA A 408 24.56 -51.20 48.72
CA ALA A 408 25.99 -51.62 48.57
C ALA A 408 26.43 -51.96 47.12
N ALA A 409 27.74 -51.82 46.87
CA ALA A 409 28.54 -52.18 45.67
C ALA A 409 29.99 -52.52 46.15
N PRO A 410 31.04 -52.81 45.33
CA PRO A 410 31.19 -52.81 43.86
C PRO A 410 32.00 -54.01 43.26
N GLY A 411 32.41 -53.97 41.97
CA GLY A 411 33.71 -54.56 41.56
C GLY A 411 33.89 -55.22 40.16
N ALA A 412 34.53 -54.48 39.22
CA ALA A 412 35.53 -54.94 38.22
C ALA A 412 35.20 -55.90 37.04
N GLU A 413 36.14 -55.96 36.07
CA GLU A 413 36.03 -56.51 34.70
C GLU A 413 36.64 -57.91 34.49
N LYS A 414 36.26 -58.60 33.38
CA LYS A 414 37.21 -59.31 32.48
C LYS A 414 36.61 -59.70 31.10
N SER A 415 37.42 -60.34 30.24
CA SER A 415 37.26 -60.42 28.78
C SER A 415 37.46 -61.85 28.21
N ALA A 416 37.23 -61.99 26.88
CA ALA A 416 37.56 -63.08 25.94
C ALA A 416 36.57 -64.26 25.72
N ALA A 417 36.66 -64.82 24.50
CA ALA A 417 35.98 -66.03 23.98
C ALA A 417 37.01 -67.18 23.76
N PRO A 418 36.69 -68.42 23.27
CA PRO A 418 36.13 -68.70 21.93
C PRO A 418 35.18 -69.94 21.85
N ALA A 419 34.90 -70.46 20.63
CA ALA A 419 34.13 -71.69 20.30
C ALA A 419 35.04 -72.97 20.22
N PRO A 420 34.62 -74.20 19.81
CA PRO A 420 34.01 -74.55 18.47
C PRO A 420 33.06 -75.81 18.41
N ALA A 421 32.71 -76.25 17.17
CA ALA A 421 32.40 -77.63 16.70
C ALA A 421 31.06 -78.33 17.10
N ASP A 422 30.46 -79.28 16.35
CA ASP A 422 30.49 -79.66 14.90
C ASP A 422 29.34 -80.67 14.53
N SER A 423 29.12 -80.94 13.21
CA SER A 423 28.36 -82.07 12.59
C SER A 423 26.80 -82.07 12.71
N GLU A 424 26.00 -82.06 11.62
CA GLU A 424 25.66 -83.12 10.62
C GLU A 424 24.77 -84.28 11.18
N LYS A 425 23.73 -84.85 10.51
CA LYS A 425 23.31 -84.95 9.08
C LYS A 425 21.74 -85.17 8.94
N PRO A 426 21.09 -85.57 7.79
CA PRO A 426 19.81 -84.94 7.37
C PRO A 426 18.64 -85.85 6.88
N ARG A 427 17.44 -85.27 6.62
CA ARG A 427 16.77 -85.28 5.28
C ARG A 427 15.45 -84.46 5.19
N ALA A 428 15.10 -84.16 3.94
CA ALA A 428 13.96 -83.39 3.40
C ALA A 428 12.56 -83.87 3.87
N SER A 429 11.44 -83.12 3.70
CA SER A 429 11.13 -82.24 2.54
C SER A 429 10.06 -81.16 2.78
N ALA A 430 10.31 -79.91 2.35
CA ALA A 430 9.28 -78.93 1.98
C ALA A 430 9.89 -77.76 1.14
N PRO A 431 9.41 -77.46 -0.09
CA PRO A 431 9.75 -76.26 -0.86
C PRO A 431 8.62 -75.19 -0.82
N ALA A 432 8.82 -73.89 -1.08
CA ALA A 432 10.03 -73.09 -1.30
C ALA A 432 9.78 -71.59 -0.95
N GLU A 433 10.78 -70.75 -1.16
CA GLU A 433 10.98 -69.43 -0.53
C GLU A 433 10.74 -68.19 -1.43
N GLY A 434 10.71 -67.01 -0.81
CA GLY A 434 11.03 -65.72 -1.46
C GLY A 434 10.07 -64.56 -1.14
N ALA A 435 10.50 -63.41 -0.61
CA ALA A 435 11.81 -63.01 -0.07
C ALA A 435 11.65 -61.80 0.88
N GLU A 436 12.51 -61.63 1.90
CA GLU A 436 12.43 -60.52 2.87
C GLU A 436 13.81 -60.03 3.37
N PRO A 437 14.02 -58.70 3.46
CA PRO A 437 15.10 -58.08 4.23
C PRO A 437 14.63 -56.89 5.13
N PRO A 438 15.45 -56.40 6.08
CA PRO A 438 16.11 -57.10 7.19
C PRO A 438 15.63 -56.59 8.57
N ALA A 439 16.24 -57.09 9.66
CA ALA A 439 15.83 -56.94 11.07
C ALA A 439 15.34 -55.55 11.55
N ALA A 440 14.30 -55.56 12.40
CA ALA A 440 13.71 -54.38 13.03
C ALA A 440 14.36 -53.99 14.38
N THR A 441 14.51 -52.69 14.61
CA THR A 441 14.98 -52.08 15.87
C THR A 441 13.85 -51.96 16.93
N PRO A 442 14.18 -51.88 18.24
CA PRO A 442 13.19 -51.83 19.31
C PRO A 442 12.27 -50.60 19.25
N SER A 443 10.98 -50.82 19.53
CA SER A 443 9.94 -49.80 19.41
C SER A 443 10.03 -48.71 20.48
N THR A 444 10.38 -47.49 20.06
CA THR A 444 10.26 -46.28 20.91
C THR A 444 8.77 -45.95 21.14
N PRO A 445 8.33 -45.57 22.35
CA PRO A 445 6.93 -45.25 22.61
C PRO A 445 6.45 -44.05 21.76
N ARG A 446 5.28 -44.20 21.12
CA ARG A 446 4.64 -43.17 20.28
C ARG A 446 4.32 -41.92 21.11
N ARG A 447 5.20 -40.91 21.05
CA ARG A 447 4.88 -39.55 21.48
C ARG A 447 3.91 -38.92 20.48
N PHE A 448 2.71 -38.53 20.94
CA PHE A 448 1.82 -37.69 20.15
C PHE A 448 2.52 -36.38 19.76
N PRO A 449 2.34 -35.87 18.53
CA PRO A 449 3.00 -34.66 18.09
C PRO A 449 2.50 -33.46 18.91
N ARG A 450 3.42 -32.69 19.49
CA ARG A 450 3.14 -31.55 20.41
C ARG A 450 2.39 -30.38 19.74
N TRP A 451 1.99 -30.54 18.47
CA TRP A 451 1.22 -29.60 17.66
C TRP A 451 -0.30 -29.74 17.80
N THR A 452 -0.81 -30.84 18.35
CA THR A 452 -2.26 -30.98 18.63
C THR A 452 -2.73 -30.07 19.77
N VAL A 453 -1.87 -29.80 20.76
CA VAL A 453 -2.21 -29.00 21.94
C VAL A 453 -2.41 -27.51 21.60
N PRO A 454 -1.54 -26.81 20.84
CA PRO A 454 -1.80 -25.45 20.37
C PRO A 454 -3.02 -25.34 19.45
N ALA A 455 -3.23 -26.32 18.57
CA ALA A 455 -4.40 -26.35 17.69
C ALA A 455 -5.71 -26.47 18.49
N ALA A 456 -5.76 -27.33 19.50
CA ALA A 456 -6.90 -27.41 20.42
C ALA A 456 -7.06 -26.12 21.26
N LEU A 457 -5.97 -25.55 21.78
CA LEU A 457 -5.97 -24.31 22.57
C LEU A 457 -6.31 -23.04 21.76
N LEU A 458 -6.36 -23.11 20.43
CA LEU A 458 -6.90 -22.02 19.59
C LEU A 458 -8.29 -22.35 19.08
N CYS A 459 -8.50 -23.55 18.49
CA CYS A 459 -9.78 -23.91 17.91
C CYS A 459 -10.88 -24.13 18.95
N VAL A 460 -10.58 -24.68 20.14
CA VAL A 460 -11.60 -24.89 21.18
C VAL A 460 -12.00 -23.57 21.83
N PRO A 461 -11.10 -22.64 22.22
CA PRO A 461 -11.51 -21.30 22.64
C PRO A 461 -12.14 -20.47 21.53
N ALA A 462 -11.78 -20.63 20.26
CA ALA A 462 -12.48 -19.96 19.15
C ALA A 462 -13.90 -20.52 18.94
N LEU A 463 -14.09 -21.84 19.06
CA LEU A 463 -15.41 -22.48 18.97
C LEU A 463 -16.27 -22.15 20.20
N ILE A 464 -15.68 -22.15 21.40
CA ILE A 464 -16.35 -21.71 22.64
C ILE A 464 -16.64 -20.21 22.59
N ALA A 465 -15.78 -19.37 22.01
CA ALA A 465 -16.09 -17.96 21.77
C ALA A 465 -17.22 -17.81 20.74
N GLY A 466 -17.23 -18.56 19.64
CA GLY A 466 -18.36 -18.58 18.70
C GLY A 466 -19.67 -18.99 19.36
N ILE A 467 -19.64 -20.04 20.20
CA ILE A 467 -20.79 -20.49 21.00
C ILE A 467 -21.16 -19.47 22.09
N ALA A 468 -20.19 -18.78 22.69
CA ALA A 468 -20.40 -17.74 23.69
C ALA A 468 -20.79 -16.37 23.08
N ILE A 469 -20.63 -16.18 21.78
CA ILE A 469 -21.20 -15.05 21.01
C ILE A 469 -22.61 -15.41 20.53
N ALA A 470 -22.87 -16.68 20.17
CA ALA A 470 -24.20 -17.18 19.83
C ALA A 470 -25.14 -17.25 21.06
N ALA A 471 -24.63 -17.70 22.21
CA ALA A 471 -25.37 -17.75 23.49
C ALA A 471 -25.28 -16.41 24.24
N GLY A 472 -24.09 -15.81 24.31
CA GLY A 472 -23.88 -14.42 24.72
C GLY A 472 -24.20 -13.47 23.58
N SER A 473 -25.41 -13.60 23.04
CA SER A 473 -26.05 -12.53 22.27
C SER A 473 -26.17 -11.32 23.18
N GLY A 474 -25.18 -10.43 23.06
CA GLY A 474 -25.19 -9.11 23.68
C GLY A 474 -26.32 -8.30 23.09
N LYS A 475 -27.56 -8.54 23.55
CA LYS A 475 -28.67 -7.60 23.36
C LYS A 475 -28.13 -6.22 23.72
N PRO A 476 -28.29 -5.18 22.87
CA PRO A 476 -27.95 -3.82 23.28
C PRO A 476 -28.69 -3.57 24.59
N ALA A 477 -27.93 -3.26 25.66
CA ALA A 477 -28.43 -3.33 27.02
C ALA A 477 -29.72 -2.53 27.13
N SER A 478 -30.83 -3.19 27.49
CA SER A 478 -32.20 -2.66 27.32
C SER A 478 -32.37 -1.31 28.03
N GLY A 479 -32.16 -0.21 27.30
CA GLY A 479 -32.02 1.13 27.87
C GLY A 479 -30.83 1.96 27.37
N THR A 480 -29.96 1.48 26.48
CA THR A 480 -29.04 2.37 25.73
C THR A 480 -29.85 3.34 24.87
N PRO A 481 -29.78 4.67 25.09
CA PRO A 481 -30.60 5.61 24.34
C PRO A 481 -30.15 5.66 22.87
N VAL A 482 -31.12 5.50 21.96
CA VAL A 482 -30.95 5.73 20.53
C VAL A 482 -31.24 7.20 20.26
N VAL A 483 -30.29 7.89 19.64
CA VAL A 483 -30.44 9.27 19.17
C VAL A 483 -30.92 9.20 17.72
N GLU A 484 -32.18 9.54 17.49
CA GLU A 484 -32.74 9.67 16.15
C GLU A 484 -32.27 10.98 15.51
N VAL A 485 -31.81 10.88 14.26
CA VAL A 485 -31.26 12.00 13.49
C VAL A 485 -31.81 12.04 12.08
N SER A 486 -32.22 13.23 11.64
CA SER A 486 -32.78 13.53 10.33
C SER A 486 -32.75 15.04 10.08
N ALA A 487 -33.20 15.48 8.90
CA ALA A 487 -33.37 16.89 8.56
C ALA A 487 -34.59 17.57 9.22
N ALA A 488 -35.45 16.82 9.91
CA ALA A 488 -36.62 17.35 10.62
C ALA A 488 -36.45 17.22 12.14
N ASP A 489 -36.15 16.01 12.59
CA ASP A 489 -35.80 15.67 13.98
C ASP A 489 -34.29 15.39 14.07
N CYS A 490 -33.50 16.32 14.62
CA CYS A 490 -32.08 16.11 14.92
C CYS A 490 -31.86 16.00 16.44
N GLY A 491 -31.18 14.95 16.90
CA GLY A 491 -30.90 14.74 18.32
C GLY A 491 -32.10 14.23 19.13
N LYS A 492 -33.12 13.68 18.48
CA LYS A 492 -34.35 13.23 19.14
C LYS A 492 -34.09 11.98 19.98
N GLY A 493 -34.57 11.96 21.22
CA GLY A 493 -34.21 10.94 22.22
C GLY A 493 -32.92 11.23 22.98
N PHE A 494 -32.17 12.30 22.65
CA PHE A 494 -31.05 12.75 23.47
C PHE A 494 -31.52 13.34 24.80
N THR A 495 -30.81 12.99 25.86
CA THR A 495 -31.02 13.47 27.24
C THR A 495 -29.65 13.72 27.88
N ALA A 496 -29.59 14.40 29.03
CA ALA A 496 -28.34 14.80 29.67
C ALA A 496 -27.37 13.61 29.84
N PRO A 497 -26.24 13.58 29.09
CA PRO A 497 -25.35 12.43 29.10
C PRO A 497 -24.57 12.36 30.42
N LYS A 498 -24.22 11.14 30.82
CA LYS A 498 -23.35 10.92 31.98
C LYS A 498 -21.91 11.33 31.62
N PRO A 499 -21.13 11.90 32.57
CA PRO A 499 -19.71 12.15 32.36
C PRO A 499 -18.89 10.90 32.01
N GLY A 500 -17.68 11.12 31.49
CA GLY A 500 -16.75 10.07 31.07
C GLY A 500 -17.01 9.58 29.65
N ARG A 501 -16.35 8.49 29.24
CA ARG A 501 -16.47 7.91 27.89
C ARG A 501 -17.85 7.28 27.71
N GLN A 502 -18.68 7.88 26.85
CA GLN A 502 -20.02 7.41 26.51
C GLN A 502 -20.03 6.75 25.13
N THR A 503 -21.10 6.02 24.82
CA THR A 503 -21.39 5.48 23.48
C THR A 503 -22.85 5.75 23.15
N PHE A 504 -23.08 6.54 22.11
CA PHE A 504 -24.39 6.94 21.64
C PHE A 504 -24.75 6.11 20.40
N GLN A 505 -25.94 5.50 20.38
CA GLN A 505 -26.43 4.81 19.19
C GLN A 505 -27.16 5.82 18.30
N VAL A 506 -26.48 6.31 17.27
CA VAL A 506 -27.01 7.32 16.34
C VAL A 506 -27.74 6.61 15.22
N ARG A 507 -29.04 6.89 15.02
CA ARG A 507 -29.87 6.25 13.97
C ARG A 507 -30.43 7.28 13.01
N ASN A 508 -30.08 7.14 11.73
CA ASN A 508 -30.62 8.01 10.68
C ASN A 508 -32.06 7.62 10.34
N THR A 509 -33.02 8.47 10.71
CA THR A 509 -34.44 8.33 10.38
C THR A 509 -34.87 9.16 9.17
N GLY A 510 -33.94 9.94 8.59
CA GLY A 510 -34.15 10.71 7.37
C GLY A 510 -33.95 9.90 6.08
N SER A 511 -34.33 10.51 4.96
CA SER A 511 -34.27 9.92 3.61
C SER A 511 -32.95 10.16 2.86
N ARG A 512 -31.95 10.79 3.50
CA ARG A 512 -30.62 11.06 2.92
C ARG A 512 -29.51 10.63 3.86
N THR A 513 -28.39 10.19 3.29
CA THR A 513 -27.12 10.06 4.01
C THR A 513 -26.76 11.39 4.66
N SER A 514 -26.30 11.34 5.91
CA SER A 514 -25.96 12.53 6.70
C SER A 514 -24.64 12.33 7.44
N GLU A 515 -23.94 13.42 7.73
CA GLU A 515 -22.88 13.47 8.75
C GLU A 515 -23.46 14.02 10.05
N ILE A 516 -23.05 13.42 11.18
CA ILE A 516 -23.65 13.69 12.48
C ILE A 516 -22.55 14.01 13.50
N TYR A 517 -22.65 15.15 14.16
CA TYR A 517 -21.66 15.66 15.09
C TYR A 517 -22.29 15.84 16.48
N LEU A 518 -21.56 15.50 17.54
CA LEU A 518 -21.84 15.94 18.90
C LEU A 518 -20.98 17.19 19.16
N ILE A 519 -21.60 18.35 19.37
CA ILE A 519 -20.92 19.66 19.42
C ILE A 519 -21.19 20.42 20.71
N ASP A 520 -20.32 21.37 21.04
CA ASP A 520 -20.68 22.52 21.87
C ASP A 520 -21.48 23.53 21.02
N PRO A 521 -22.75 23.81 21.34
CA PRO A 521 -23.58 24.77 20.58
C PRO A 521 -23.19 26.25 20.78
N VAL A 522 -22.15 26.56 21.56
CA VAL A 522 -21.64 27.94 21.74
C VAL A 522 -20.34 28.19 20.96
N SER A 523 -19.47 27.19 20.84
CA SER A 523 -18.17 27.30 20.15
C SER A 523 -18.05 26.50 18.85
N ASP A 524 -19.09 25.74 18.49
CA ASP A 524 -19.14 24.81 17.34
C ASP A 524 -18.08 23.68 17.37
N ALA A 525 -17.34 23.54 18.47
CA ALA A 525 -16.32 22.51 18.63
C ALA A 525 -16.94 21.11 18.77
N VAL A 526 -16.33 20.13 18.10
CA VAL A 526 -16.79 18.74 17.96
C VAL A 526 -16.18 17.86 19.04
N TYR A 527 -17.03 17.14 19.79
CA TYR A 527 -16.67 16.11 20.77
C TYR A 527 -16.56 14.69 20.18
N GLY A 528 -17.02 14.53 18.94
CA GLY A 528 -17.00 13.29 18.16
C GLY A 528 -18.04 13.33 17.04
N GLU A 529 -17.85 12.49 16.02
CA GLU A 529 -18.69 12.48 14.83
C GLU A 529 -18.98 11.06 14.31
N VAL A 530 -20.00 10.97 13.45
CA VAL A 530 -20.36 9.80 12.65
C VAL A 530 -20.59 10.28 11.24
N GLU A 531 -19.65 9.96 10.37
CA GLU A 531 -19.76 10.23 8.95
C GLU A 531 -20.76 9.32 8.24
N GLY A 532 -21.30 9.79 7.11
CA GLY A 532 -21.88 8.94 6.07
C GLY A 532 -23.00 7.99 6.52
N ILE A 533 -23.74 8.30 7.60
CA ILE A 533 -24.77 7.38 8.10
C ILE A 533 -25.95 7.34 7.12
N ALA A 534 -26.16 6.18 6.50
CA ALA A 534 -27.17 5.97 5.46
C ALA A 534 -28.60 5.89 6.05
N PRO A 535 -29.66 6.21 5.28
CA PRO A 535 -31.05 6.11 5.71
C PRO A 535 -31.39 4.78 6.37
N GLY A 536 -32.09 4.83 7.52
CA GLY A 536 -32.52 3.66 8.28
C GLY A 536 -31.43 2.97 9.11
N THR A 537 -30.15 3.25 8.87
CA THR A 537 -29.02 2.61 9.57
C THR A 537 -28.74 3.23 10.94
N THR A 538 -28.04 2.48 11.80
CA THR A 538 -27.56 2.91 13.10
C THR A 538 -26.03 2.75 13.16
N ARG A 539 -25.31 3.75 13.66
CA ARG A 539 -23.87 3.67 13.98
C ARG A 539 -23.63 4.14 15.42
N ALA A 540 -22.60 3.58 16.06
CA ALA A 540 -22.16 4.02 17.38
C ALA A 540 -21.23 5.23 17.26
N LEU A 541 -21.55 6.32 17.95
CA LEU A 541 -20.63 7.45 18.21
C LEU A 541 -20.02 7.24 19.60
N ILE A 542 -18.70 7.28 19.70
CA ILE A 542 -17.97 7.24 20.98
C ILE A 542 -17.38 8.61 21.24
N ALA A 543 -17.77 9.24 22.35
CA ALA A 543 -17.26 10.54 22.78
C ALA A 543 -17.06 10.56 24.29
N THR A 544 -16.12 11.37 24.76
CA THR A 544 -15.93 11.62 26.20
C THR A 544 -16.74 12.84 26.59
N VAL A 545 -17.54 12.73 27.65
CA VAL A 545 -18.43 13.78 28.13
C VAL A 545 -17.82 14.41 29.38
N GLY A 546 -17.49 15.69 29.30
CA GLY A 546 -17.08 16.53 30.41
C GLY A 546 -18.23 17.38 30.96
N THR A 547 -17.91 18.29 31.88
CA THR A 547 -18.81 19.41 32.19
C THR A 547 -18.87 20.37 30.99
N GLY A 548 -20.08 20.77 30.57
CA GLY A 548 -20.27 21.53 29.32
C GLY A 548 -21.71 21.59 28.81
N SER A 549 -21.89 22.19 27.64
CA SER A 549 -23.13 22.17 26.86
C SER A 549 -22.94 21.27 25.64
N TYR A 550 -23.95 20.49 25.27
CA TYR A 550 -23.91 19.55 24.16
C TYR A 550 -25.15 19.67 23.28
N ALA A 551 -24.97 19.65 21.97
CA ALA A 551 -26.05 19.53 21.00
C ALA A 551 -25.64 18.56 19.88
N TRP A 552 -26.63 18.00 19.19
CA TRP A 552 -26.40 17.23 17.96
C TRP A 552 -26.51 18.15 16.76
N ARG A 553 -25.54 18.10 15.84
CA ARG A 553 -25.63 18.73 14.51
C ARG A 553 -25.74 17.64 13.46
N CYS A 554 -26.80 17.70 12.67
CA CYS A 554 -27.08 16.79 11.56
C CYS A 554 -26.88 17.54 10.25
N VAL A 555 -26.03 17.02 9.36
CA VAL A 555 -25.70 17.62 8.06
C VAL A 555 -26.09 16.64 6.95
N PRO A 556 -27.30 16.72 6.40
CA PRO A 556 -27.74 15.86 5.31
C PRO A 556 -27.01 16.20 4.01
N ASN A 557 -26.62 15.21 3.22
CA ASN A 557 -25.98 15.45 1.93
C ASN A 557 -26.88 16.30 1.00
N GLY A 558 -26.34 17.38 0.45
CA GLY A 558 -27.07 18.39 -0.33
C GLY A 558 -28.20 19.10 0.45
N GLY A 559 -28.10 19.17 1.77
CA GLY A 559 -29.08 19.80 2.68
C GLY A 559 -28.45 20.90 3.54
N LYS A 560 -29.28 21.57 4.35
CA LYS A 560 -28.79 22.49 5.39
C LYS A 560 -28.51 21.72 6.68
N ALA A 561 -27.49 22.16 7.43
CA ALA A 561 -27.25 21.68 8.78
C ALA A 561 -28.43 22.02 9.70
N VAL A 562 -28.77 21.10 10.60
CA VAL A 562 -29.80 21.25 11.64
C VAL A 562 -29.16 20.91 12.99
N THR A 563 -29.32 21.77 13.99
CA THR A 563 -28.79 21.56 15.35
C THR A 563 -29.92 21.37 16.35
N SER A 564 -29.78 20.39 17.25
CA SER A 564 -30.75 20.08 18.31
C SER A 564 -30.83 21.18 19.38
N ALA A 565 -31.82 21.09 20.27
CA ALA A 565 -31.77 21.81 21.54
C ALA A 565 -30.48 21.43 22.32
N ALA A 566 -29.93 22.40 23.04
CA ALA A 566 -28.73 22.22 23.86
C ALA A 566 -29.07 21.54 25.19
N VAL A 567 -28.20 20.63 25.64
CA VAL A 567 -28.32 19.89 26.91
C VAL A 567 -27.05 20.09 27.73
N ARG A 568 -27.17 20.44 29.01
CA ARG A 568 -26.03 20.83 29.86
C ARG A 568 -25.69 19.75 30.89
N VAL A 569 -24.39 19.49 31.05
CA VAL A 569 -23.83 18.56 32.05
C VAL A 569 -23.08 19.39 33.09
N SER A 570 -23.61 19.41 34.32
CA SER A 570 -23.21 20.39 35.35
C SER A 570 -22.31 19.81 36.46
N ALA A 571 -22.09 18.49 36.52
CA ALA A 571 -21.35 17.85 37.60
C ALA A 571 -20.70 16.52 37.15
N GLY A 572 -19.63 16.12 37.84
CA GLY A 572 -19.05 14.77 37.75
C GLY A 572 -18.07 14.51 36.60
N GLY A 573 -17.73 15.52 35.79
CA GLY A 573 -16.72 15.41 34.73
C GLY A 573 -15.81 16.63 34.69
N GLY A 574 -14.51 16.40 34.44
CA GLY A 574 -13.58 17.49 34.11
C GLY A 574 -13.92 18.14 32.77
N SER A 575 -13.17 19.16 32.38
CA SER A 575 -13.20 19.71 31.03
C SER A 575 -12.71 18.66 30.03
N VAL A 576 -13.53 18.31 29.03
CA VAL A 576 -13.11 17.47 27.90
C VAL A 576 -12.82 18.37 26.70
N ARG A 577 -11.73 18.06 26.00
CA ARG A 577 -11.34 18.75 24.77
C ARG A 577 -12.29 18.38 23.62
N ALA A 578 -12.92 19.38 23.04
CA ALA A 578 -13.53 19.30 21.72
C ALA A 578 -12.55 19.90 20.68
N VAL A 579 -12.65 19.46 19.43
CA VAL A 579 -11.85 19.99 18.31
C VAL A 579 -12.69 21.02 17.56
N LEU A 580 -12.19 22.26 17.43
CA LEU A 580 -12.85 23.26 16.58
C LEU A 580 -12.75 22.79 15.12
N PRO A 581 -13.84 22.67 14.35
CA PRO A 581 -13.77 22.16 12.98
C PRO A 581 -13.00 23.12 12.05
N VAL A 582 -12.54 22.62 10.90
CA VAL A 582 -11.93 23.42 9.82
C VAL A 582 -12.89 23.50 8.62
N SER A 583 -12.92 24.65 7.96
CA SER A 583 -13.49 24.82 6.62
C SER A 583 -12.41 24.92 5.55
N GLU A 584 -12.75 24.59 4.29
CA GLU A 584 -11.90 24.87 3.11
C GLU A 584 -11.40 26.32 3.10
N LYS A 585 -12.23 27.26 3.55
CA LYS A 585 -11.94 28.69 3.61
C LYS A 585 -10.83 29.04 4.61
N ASP A 586 -10.70 28.30 5.72
CA ASP A 586 -9.61 28.49 6.67
C ASP A 586 -8.26 28.05 6.06
N LEU A 587 -8.28 26.95 5.28
CA LEU A 587 -7.09 26.39 4.62
C LEU A 587 -6.73 27.10 3.31
N ALA A 588 -7.64 27.86 2.70
CA ALA A 588 -7.42 28.56 1.43
C ALA A 588 -6.22 29.53 1.46
N ALA A 589 -5.97 30.21 2.59
CA ALA A 589 -4.82 31.11 2.72
C ALA A 589 -3.48 30.35 2.89
N PRO A 590 -3.34 29.35 3.78
CA PRO A 590 -2.21 28.42 3.77
C PRO A 590 -1.95 27.76 2.41
N LEU A 591 -2.99 27.31 1.71
CA LEU A 591 -2.88 26.71 0.37
C LEU A 591 -2.32 27.69 -0.67
N ALA A 592 -2.82 28.93 -0.70
CA ALA A 592 -2.30 29.96 -1.61
C ALA A 592 -0.82 30.30 -1.33
N ALA A 593 -0.43 30.35 -0.05
CA ALA A 593 0.96 30.54 0.36
C ALA A 593 1.85 29.34 -0.05
N TYR A 594 1.39 28.10 0.18
CA TYR A 594 2.12 26.90 -0.21
C TYR A 594 2.27 26.77 -1.73
N ARG A 595 1.23 27.06 -2.52
CA ARG A 595 1.34 27.13 -4.00
C ARG A 595 2.37 28.18 -4.44
N THR A 596 2.48 29.31 -3.73
CA THR A 596 3.50 30.34 -3.99
C THR A 596 4.91 29.91 -3.62
N TYR A 597 5.07 29.10 -2.56
CA TYR A 597 6.33 28.44 -2.20
C TYR A 597 6.75 27.44 -3.29
N VAL A 598 5.84 26.55 -3.71
CA VAL A 598 6.12 25.52 -4.72
C VAL A 598 6.43 26.12 -6.10
N ASP A 599 5.71 27.14 -6.60
CA ASP A 599 6.03 27.77 -7.90
C ASP A 599 7.45 28.37 -7.92
N ARG A 600 7.82 29.10 -6.85
CA ARG A 600 9.17 29.63 -6.69
C ARG A 600 10.21 28.51 -6.62
N GLY A 601 9.89 27.43 -5.92
CA GLY A 601 10.72 26.25 -5.79
C GLY A 601 10.93 25.49 -7.10
N LEU A 602 9.89 25.38 -7.94
CA LEU A 602 9.95 24.81 -9.29
C LEU A 602 10.78 25.68 -10.24
N ALA A 603 10.75 27.00 -10.10
CA ALA A 603 11.60 27.91 -10.89
C ALA A 603 13.10 27.74 -10.59
N ASP A 604 13.46 27.52 -9.32
CA ASP A 604 14.84 27.20 -8.92
C ASP A 604 15.23 25.77 -9.34
N LEU A 605 14.36 24.77 -9.11
CA LEU A 605 14.55 23.38 -9.56
C LEU A 605 14.86 23.29 -11.07
N LEU A 606 14.10 24.03 -11.88
CA LEU A 606 14.30 24.14 -13.32
C LEU A 606 15.66 24.75 -13.68
N THR A 607 16.16 25.67 -12.86
CA THR A 607 17.50 26.26 -13.03
C THR A 607 18.58 25.24 -12.70
N LYS A 608 18.49 24.55 -11.55
CA LYS A 608 19.47 23.53 -11.13
C LYS A 608 19.51 22.32 -12.07
N THR A 609 18.36 21.84 -12.54
CA THR A 609 18.28 20.73 -13.51
C THR A 609 18.82 21.11 -14.89
N ARG A 610 18.71 22.38 -15.31
CA ARG A 610 19.38 22.91 -16.52
C ARG A 610 20.90 23.01 -16.35
N THR A 611 21.41 23.36 -15.17
CA THR A 611 22.86 23.27 -14.86
C THR A 611 23.34 21.82 -14.95
N LEU A 612 22.69 20.89 -14.24
CA LEU A 612 23.00 19.46 -14.28
C LEU A 612 23.01 18.91 -15.72
N GLN A 613 22.01 19.27 -16.53
CA GLN A 613 21.99 18.92 -17.96
C GLN A 613 23.19 19.52 -18.70
N SER A 614 23.48 20.82 -18.52
CA SER A 614 24.57 21.50 -19.22
C SER A 614 25.96 20.95 -18.89
N ASP A 615 26.17 20.39 -17.69
CA ASP A 615 27.44 19.75 -17.32
C ASP A 615 27.52 18.30 -17.81
N ILE A 616 26.39 17.59 -17.92
CA ILE A 616 26.33 16.28 -18.61
C ILE A 616 26.55 16.46 -20.13
N ASP A 617 25.87 17.40 -20.78
CA ASP A 617 26.02 17.71 -22.21
C ASP A 617 27.44 18.20 -22.57
N ALA A 618 28.22 18.66 -21.57
CA ALA A 618 29.61 19.09 -21.70
C ALA A 618 30.65 18.05 -21.19
N ASP A 619 30.24 16.81 -20.90
CA ASP A 619 31.08 15.70 -20.39
C ASP A 619 31.82 15.97 -19.06
N LYS A 620 31.30 16.89 -18.24
CA LYS A 620 31.86 17.26 -16.93
C LYS A 620 31.22 16.43 -15.80
N LEU A 621 31.34 15.10 -15.88
CA LEU A 621 30.64 14.20 -14.95
C LEU A 621 30.96 14.43 -13.46
N ASP A 622 32.15 14.94 -13.12
CA ASP A 622 32.50 15.35 -11.74
C ASP A 622 31.78 16.62 -11.26
N GLN A 623 31.38 17.50 -12.17
CA GLN A 623 30.57 18.67 -11.83
C GLN A 623 29.09 18.27 -11.76
N ALA A 624 28.62 17.47 -12.72
CA ALA A 624 27.27 16.90 -12.69
C ALA A 624 26.98 16.12 -11.39
N ARG A 625 27.94 15.36 -10.84
CA ARG A 625 27.80 14.71 -9.52
C ARG A 625 27.59 15.70 -8.36
N LYS A 626 28.19 16.90 -8.42
CA LYS A 626 28.01 17.94 -7.39
C LYS A 626 26.68 18.66 -7.53
N ASP A 627 26.26 18.96 -8.76
CA ASP A 627 25.03 19.71 -9.05
C ASP A 627 23.76 18.83 -9.06
N TRP A 628 23.91 17.50 -9.15
CA TRP A 628 22.80 16.56 -8.95
C TRP A 628 22.20 16.68 -7.54
N VAL A 629 23.04 16.77 -6.49
CA VAL A 629 22.58 16.83 -5.09
C VAL A 629 21.71 18.05 -4.80
N PRO A 630 22.12 19.32 -5.06
CA PRO A 630 21.26 20.48 -4.83
C PRO A 630 20.05 20.51 -5.78
N ALA A 631 20.09 19.86 -6.95
CA ALA A 631 18.93 19.71 -7.81
C ALA A 631 17.90 18.72 -7.22
N HIS A 632 18.35 17.56 -6.72
CA HIS A 632 17.47 16.56 -6.10
C HIS A 632 16.91 17.02 -4.76
N THR A 633 17.73 17.62 -3.89
CA THR A 633 17.23 18.18 -2.62
C THR A 633 16.31 19.38 -2.82
N GLN A 634 16.46 20.14 -3.91
CA GLN A 634 15.49 21.16 -4.29
C GLN A 634 14.15 20.58 -4.75
N TYR A 635 14.11 19.35 -5.32
CA TYR A 635 12.83 18.67 -5.60
C TYR A 635 12.20 18.14 -4.31
N ALA A 636 13.01 17.48 -3.48
CA ALA A 636 12.58 16.90 -2.21
C ALA A 636 12.03 17.96 -1.23
N SER A 637 12.63 19.16 -1.17
CA SER A 637 12.17 20.24 -0.29
C SER A 637 10.77 20.76 -0.64
N LEU A 638 10.29 20.58 -1.88
CA LEU A 638 8.91 20.91 -2.26
C LEU A 638 7.90 19.93 -1.63
N GLY A 639 8.34 18.89 -0.94
CA GLY A 639 7.50 17.81 -0.42
C GLY A 639 6.97 16.87 -1.49
N ALA A 640 7.55 16.91 -2.70
CA ALA A 640 7.19 16.12 -3.89
C ALA A 640 5.66 15.95 -4.03
N ALA A 641 4.94 17.08 -4.20
CA ALA A 641 3.53 17.24 -3.85
C ALA A 641 2.60 16.10 -4.32
N TYR A 642 2.48 15.07 -3.47
CA TYR A 642 1.66 13.86 -3.61
C TYR A 642 0.30 14.17 -4.25
N GLY A 643 -0.07 13.43 -5.29
CA GLY A 643 -1.27 13.70 -6.10
C GLY A 643 -1.11 14.89 -7.06
N THR A 644 -0.87 16.08 -6.52
CA THR A 644 -0.78 17.38 -7.25
C THR A 644 0.18 17.38 -8.45
N PHE A 645 1.25 16.59 -8.42
CA PHE A 645 2.22 16.50 -9.52
C PHE A 645 1.85 15.43 -10.58
N ASP A 646 0.74 14.70 -10.45
CA ASP A 646 0.30 13.64 -11.37
C ASP A 646 1.46 12.68 -11.78
N ASP A 647 1.49 12.27 -13.05
CA ASP A 647 2.55 11.48 -13.67
C ASP A 647 3.93 12.18 -13.68
N PHE A 648 4.07 13.46 -13.30
CA PHE A 648 5.38 14.12 -13.30
C PHE A 648 6.30 13.59 -12.19
N ASP A 649 5.80 13.26 -11.00
CA ASP A 649 6.65 12.67 -9.94
C ASP A 649 7.28 11.35 -10.41
N ALA A 650 6.49 10.49 -11.06
CA ALA A 650 6.96 9.23 -11.61
C ALA A 650 8.02 9.38 -12.73
N LYS A 651 8.08 10.52 -13.43
CA LYS A 651 9.09 10.83 -14.46
C LYS A 651 10.32 11.53 -13.88
N ILE A 652 10.11 12.47 -12.96
CA ILE A 652 11.14 13.33 -12.37
C ILE A 652 11.92 12.58 -11.30
N ASN A 653 11.25 11.79 -10.47
CA ASN A 653 11.84 11.09 -9.32
C ASN A 653 11.41 9.61 -9.23
N GLY A 654 11.10 9.00 -10.39
CA GLY A 654 10.71 7.60 -10.50
C GLY A 654 11.79 6.64 -10.00
N ARG A 655 11.39 5.69 -9.14
CA ARG A 655 12.25 4.60 -8.65
C ARG A 655 11.99 3.30 -9.41
N THR A 656 12.97 2.41 -9.41
CA THR A 656 12.88 1.07 -10.04
C THR A 656 11.87 0.12 -9.38
N ALA A 657 11.31 0.49 -8.23
CA ALA A 657 10.35 -0.32 -7.48
C ALA A 657 9.04 -0.54 -8.28
N GLY A 658 8.83 -1.77 -8.76
CA GLY A 658 7.69 -2.14 -9.60
C GLY A 658 8.00 -2.20 -11.10
N LEU A 659 9.17 -1.71 -11.54
CA LEU A 659 9.63 -1.85 -12.92
C LEU A 659 10.16 -3.27 -13.19
N THR A 660 9.95 -3.77 -14.40
CA THR A 660 10.23 -5.17 -14.76
C THR A 660 11.69 -5.44 -15.14
N GLY A 661 12.38 -4.44 -15.71
CA GLY A 661 13.82 -4.45 -15.96
C GLY A 661 14.67 -3.90 -14.81
N GLY A 662 14.05 -3.40 -13.73
CA GLY A 662 14.78 -2.73 -12.66
C GLY A 662 15.49 -1.47 -13.18
N VAL A 663 16.82 -1.40 -13.04
CA VAL A 663 17.66 -0.29 -13.57
C VAL A 663 17.77 -0.30 -15.10
N ASP A 664 17.49 -1.43 -15.74
CA ASP A 664 17.50 -1.60 -17.20
C ASP A 664 16.11 -1.40 -17.84
N ASP A 665 15.08 -1.06 -17.05
CA ASP A 665 13.73 -0.85 -17.58
C ASP A 665 13.65 0.50 -18.33
N PRO A 666 13.10 0.56 -19.56
CA PRO A 666 12.99 1.81 -20.31
C PRO A 666 12.09 2.86 -19.65
N ALA A 667 11.29 2.50 -18.63
CA ALA A 667 10.53 3.45 -17.83
C ALA A 667 11.34 4.08 -16.67
N PHE A 668 12.56 3.64 -16.39
CA PHE A 668 13.42 4.24 -15.37
C PHE A 668 14.04 5.55 -15.91
N THR A 669 13.54 6.68 -15.41
CA THR A 669 13.88 8.05 -15.86
C THR A 669 14.13 8.97 -14.65
N GLY A 670 14.37 10.26 -14.89
CA GLY A 670 14.49 11.26 -13.83
C GLY A 670 15.80 11.23 -13.02
N PHE A 671 15.76 11.83 -11.83
CA PHE A 671 16.90 11.98 -10.92
C PHE A 671 17.62 10.67 -10.64
N HIS A 672 16.91 9.65 -10.17
CA HIS A 672 17.48 8.34 -9.83
C HIS A 672 18.08 7.59 -11.02
N ARG A 673 17.54 7.77 -12.25
CA ARG A 673 18.16 7.22 -13.45
C ARG A 673 19.49 7.89 -13.77
N ILE A 674 19.58 9.20 -13.59
CA ILE A 674 20.81 9.97 -13.80
C ILE A 674 21.81 9.65 -12.69
N GLU A 675 21.36 9.55 -11.44
CA GLU A 675 22.12 9.11 -10.27
C GLU A 675 22.80 7.76 -10.53
N TYR A 676 22.01 6.75 -10.90
CA TYR A 676 22.51 5.42 -11.21
C TYR A 676 23.66 5.49 -12.23
N GLY A 677 23.49 6.25 -13.32
CA GLY A 677 24.53 6.40 -14.34
C GLY A 677 25.75 7.19 -13.88
N LEU A 678 25.57 8.30 -13.15
CA LEU A 678 26.65 9.15 -12.66
C LEU A 678 27.56 8.44 -11.63
N TRP A 679 27.00 7.56 -10.80
CA TRP A 679 27.75 6.82 -9.79
C TRP A 679 28.18 5.40 -10.22
N HIS A 680 27.58 4.84 -11.28
CA HIS A 680 28.03 3.57 -11.91
C HIS A 680 28.86 3.75 -13.20
N GLY A 681 29.35 4.97 -13.47
CA GLY A 681 30.33 5.22 -14.53
C GLY A 681 29.80 5.18 -15.97
N GLN A 682 28.51 5.50 -16.17
CA GLN A 682 27.96 5.67 -17.52
C GLN A 682 28.47 6.98 -18.16
N SER A 683 28.66 6.97 -19.49
CA SER A 683 29.18 8.13 -20.23
C SER A 683 28.17 9.28 -20.29
N ALA A 684 28.65 10.51 -20.51
CA ALA A 684 27.80 11.67 -20.82
C ALA A 684 26.82 11.40 -21.97
N ALA A 685 27.30 10.78 -23.06
CA ALA A 685 26.45 10.41 -24.20
C ALA A 685 25.33 9.42 -23.84
N THR A 686 25.49 8.63 -22.78
CA THR A 686 24.44 7.76 -22.22
C THR A 686 23.45 8.53 -21.36
N LEU A 687 23.91 9.57 -20.66
CA LEU A 687 23.12 10.32 -19.67
C LEU A 687 22.38 11.53 -20.24
N ALA A 688 22.93 12.20 -21.25
CA ALA A 688 22.37 13.36 -21.93
C ALA A 688 20.87 13.25 -22.28
N PRO A 689 20.35 12.15 -22.89
CA PRO A 689 18.92 12.03 -23.17
C PRO A 689 18.05 12.05 -21.90
N TYR A 690 18.50 11.45 -20.80
CA TYR A 690 17.78 11.44 -19.52
C TYR A 690 17.87 12.78 -18.81
N ALA A 691 19.02 13.45 -18.84
CA ALA A 691 19.20 14.79 -18.28
C ALA A 691 18.32 15.83 -18.99
N LYS A 692 18.25 15.75 -20.32
CA LYS A 692 17.35 16.58 -21.14
C LYS A 692 15.88 16.23 -20.94
N GLN A 693 15.54 14.96 -20.69
CA GLN A 693 14.18 14.59 -20.31
C GLN A 693 13.81 15.19 -18.95
N LEU A 694 14.65 15.04 -17.92
CA LEU A 694 14.40 15.58 -16.58
C LEU A 694 14.15 17.10 -16.61
N SER A 695 15.01 17.88 -17.30
CA SER A 695 14.82 19.33 -17.40
C SER A 695 13.54 19.71 -18.16
N SER A 696 13.12 18.90 -19.14
CA SER A 696 11.87 19.08 -19.89
C SER A 696 10.62 18.70 -19.08
N ASP A 697 10.67 17.62 -18.30
CA ASP A 697 9.56 17.19 -17.43
C ASP A 697 9.35 18.19 -16.27
N VAL A 698 10.43 18.82 -15.76
CA VAL A 698 10.35 19.91 -14.77
C VAL A 698 9.77 21.21 -15.39
N ASP A 699 10.16 21.58 -16.62
CA ASP A 699 9.63 22.76 -17.32
C ASP A 699 8.13 22.60 -17.63
N ALA A 700 7.71 21.39 -17.99
CA ALA A 700 6.32 21.01 -18.18
C ALA A 700 5.53 21.01 -16.86
N LEU A 701 6.05 20.39 -15.79
CA LEU A 701 5.44 20.43 -14.45
C LEU A 701 5.22 21.89 -14.00
N ARG A 702 6.22 22.76 -14.15
CA ARG A 702 6.07 24.19 -13.82
C ARG A 702 5.02 24.90 -14.69
N THR A 703 4.83 24.48 -15.94
CA THR A 703 3.84 25.03 -16.86
C THR A 703 2.41 24.58 -16.55
N ASP A 704 2.23 23.40 -15.94
CA ASP A 704 0.93 22.82 -15.61
C ASP A 704 0.52 23.01 -14.13
N PHE A 705 1.47 23.08 -13.19
CA PHE A 705 1.23 23.26 -11.75
C PHE A 705 0.26 24.42 -11.40
N PRO A 706 0.29 25.61 -12.04
CA PRO A 706 -0.69 26.67 -11.78
C PRO A 706 -2.15 26.25 -12.03
N LYS A 707 -2.37 25.27 -12.91
CA LYS A 707 -3.68 24.71 -13.30
C LYS A 707 -4.08 23.50 -12.47
N GLN A 708 -3.14 22.89 -11.73
CA GLN A 708 -3.39 21.66 -10.99
C GLN A 708 -4.37 21.88 -9.85
N ASP A 709 -5.29 20.94 -9.71
CA ASP A 709 -6.20 20.88 -8.57
C ASP A 709 -5.42 20.50 -7.31
N PHE A 710 -5.91 20.94 -6.15
CA PHE A 710 -5.20 20.78 -4.89
C PHE A 710 -6.22 20.81 -3.75
N ASP A 711 -6.49 19.64 -3.16
CA ASP A 711 -7.37 19.53 -2.00
C ASP A 711 -6.73 20.28 -0.81
N PRO A 712 -7.39 21.30 -0.23
CA PRO A 712 -6.85 22.00 0.93
C PRO A 712 -6.59 21.07 2.12
N GLY A 713 -7.35 19.96 2.23
CA GLY A 713 -7.21 18.94 3.26
C GLY A 713 -5.89 18.18 3.20
N ASP A 714 -5.21 18.13 2.06
CA ASP A 714 -3.90 17.48 1.96
C ASP A 714 -2.79 18.23 2.71
N LEU A 715 -2.91 19.57 2.91
CA LEU A 715 -1.85 20.36 3.56
C LEU A 715 -1.52 19.81 4.96
N PRO A 716 -2.52 19.55 5.83
CA PRO A 716 -2.33 18.80 7.07
C PRO A 716 -1.68 17.42 6.89
N LEU A 717 -2.19 16.56 6.00
CA LEU A 717 -1.67 15.20 5.79
C LEU A 717 -0.17 15.20 5.43
N ARG A 718 0.23 16.09 4.52
CA ARG A 718 1.62 16.23 4.04
C ARG A 718 2.61 16.49 5.18
N THR A 719 2.19 17.09 6.30
CA THR A 719 3.06 17.31 7.47
C THR A 719 3.56 15.99 8.09
N HIS A 720 2.78 14.92 8.01
CA HIS A 720 3.18 13.57 8.44
C HIS A 720 3.79 12.77 7.28
N GLU A 721 3.09 12.70 6.14
CA GLU A 721 3.43 11.80 5.03
C GLU A 721 4.82 12.01 4.43
N ILE A 722 5.31 13.26 4.38
CA ILE A 722 6.67 13.58 3.88
C ILE A 722 7.72 12.85 4.72
N LEU A 723 7.56 12.86 6.05
CA LEU A 723 8.52 12.27 6.98
C LEU A 723 8.32 10.77 7.18
N GLU A 724 7.09 10.25 7.04
CA GLU A 724 6.82 8.81 7.01
C GLU A 724 7.48 8.16 5.80
N ASN A 725 7.34 8.80 4.63
CA ASN A 725 8.05 8.39 3.43
C ASN A 725 9.57 8.54 3.57
N THR A 726 10.07 9.55 4.28
CA THR A 726 11.51 9.70 4.58
C THR A 726 12.03 8.54 5.45
N LEU A 727 11.25 8.08 6.43
CA LEU A 727 11.58 6.90 7.23
C LEU A 727 11.55 5.60 6.39
N HIS A 728 10.53 5.45 5.53
CA HIS A 728 10.33 4.25 4.72
C HIS A 728 11.29 4.12 3.53
N ARG A 729 11.64 5.23 2.88
CA ARG A 729 12.44 5.26 1.65
C ARG A 729 13.88 5.65 1.96
N GLU A 730 14.08 6.88 2.44
CA GLU A 730 15.39 7.52 2.53
C GLU A 730 16.24 6.84 3.63
N LEU A 731 15.83 6.86 4.90
CA LEU A 731 16.61 6.26 6.02
C LEU A 731 16.78 4.73 5.94
N SER A 732 16.00 4.07 5.09
CA SER A 732 16.15 2.64 4.81
C SER A 732 17.22 2.33 3.74
N GLY A 733 17.61 3.33 2.93
CA GLY A 733 18.46 3.16 1.74
C GLY A 733 17.71 2.63 0.50
N ASN A 734 16.38 2.65 0.48
CA ASN A 734 15.56 2.16 -0.65
C ASN A 734 15.36 3.20 -1.78
N ALA A 735 16.03 4.35 -1.70
CA ALA A 735 16.06 5.39 -2.74
C ALA A 735 17.48 5.67 -3.28
N ASP A 736 18.53 5.10 -2.68
CA ASP A 736 19.92 5.37 -3.03
C ASP A 736 20.33 4.54 -4.26
N TYR A 737 20.63 5.20 -5.38
CA TYR A 737 21.14 4.57 -6.60
C TYR A 737 22.66 4.73 -6.76
N GLY A 738 23.35 5.03 -5.65
CA GLY A 738 24.81 5.08 -5.54
C GLY A 738 25.36 6.41 -5.06
N SER A 739 24.51 7.44 -4.85
CA SER A 739 24.93 8.76 -4.40
C SER A 739 25.42 8.77 -2.94
N GLY A 740 24.81 7.95 -2.07
CA GLY A 740 25.02 8.04 -0.63
C GLY A 740 24.37 9.27 0.03
N THR A 741 23.50 10.01 -0.68
CA THR A 741 23.04 11.35 -0.23
C THR A 741 21.67 11.38 0.48
N GLU A 742 21.14 10.23 0.91
CA GLU A 742 19.83 10.12 1.58
C GLU A 742 19.64 11.04 2.80
N LEU A 743 20.71 11.40 3.51
CA LEU A 743 20.66 12.34 4.62
C LEU A 743 20.46 13.81 4.15
N ALA A 744 20.91 14.15 2.94
CA ALA A 744 20.60 15.42 2.29
C ALA A 744 19.12 15.48 1.86
N THR A 745 18.58 14.39 1.32
CA THR A 745 17.15 14.23 1.03
C THR A 745 16.32 14.33 2.32
N THR A 746 16.81 13.73 3.41
CA THR A 746 16.20 13.83 4.74
C THR A 746 16.20 15.27 5.27
N GLU A 747 17.30 16.03 5.15
CA GLU A 747 17.35 17.47 5.48
C GLU A 747 16.32 18.26 4.65
N ALA A 748 16.21 17.97 3.35
CA ALA A 748 15.26 18.63 2.46
C ALA A 748 13.80 18.35 2.85
N ASN A 749 13.46 17.09 3.13
CA ASN A 749 12.13 16.67 3.55
C ASN A 749 11.73 17.26 4.92
N LEU A 750 12.67 17.38 5.87
CA LEU A 750 12.47 18.10 7.14
C LEU A 750 12.15 19.59 6.90
N ASN A 751 12.84 20.24 5.96
CA ASN A 751 12.60 21.64 5.62
C ASN A 751 11.27 21.87 4.88
N GLY A 752 10.87 21.00 3.96
CA GLY A 752 9.55 21.05 3.31
C GLY A 752 8.41 20.88 4.32
N THR A 753 8.58 19.94 5.26
CA THR A 753 7.63 19.72 6.37
C THR A 753 7.53 20.95 7.27
N ARG A 754 8.66 21.60 7.58
CA ARG A 754 8.74 22.83 8.39
C ARG A 754 8.00 24.00 7.76
N GLU A 755 8.03 24.17 6.44
CA GLU A 755 7.28 25.23 5.77
C GLU A 755 5.77 24.99 5.87
N LEU A 756 5.29 23.76 5.64
CA LEU A 756 3.88 23.40 5.85
C LEU A 756 3.44 23.66 7.29
N LEU A 757 4.24 23.26 8.28
CA LEU A 757 3.99 23.55 9.70
C LEU A 757 3.95 25.06 9.99
N THR A 758 4.79 25.86 9.32
CA THR A 758 4.82 27.32 9.47
C THR A 758 3.53 27.97 8.94
N LEU A 759 3.04 27.50 7.78
CA LEU A 759 1.80 27.98 7.18
C LEU A 759 0.55 27.54 7.96
N LEU A 760 0.58 26.36 8.58
CA LEU A 760 -0.56 25.80 9.34
C LEU A 760 -0.57 26.20 10.83
N ARG A 761 0.55 26.67 11.40
CA ARG A 761 0.69 27.03 12.83
C ARG A 761 -0.48 27.86 13.40
N PRO A 762 -1.01 28.91 12.73
CA PRO A 762 -2.14 29.68 13.26
C PRO A 762 -3.46 28.89 13.37
N LEU A 763 -3.64 27.85 12.55
CA LEU A 763 -4.78 26.94 12.62
C LEU A 763 -4.57 25.84 13.67
N ILE A 764 -3.32 25.38 13.85
CA ILE A 764 -2.96 24.36 14.83
C ILE A 764 -3.03 24.96 16.24
N ASP A 765 -2.36 26.08 16.53
CA ASP A 765 -2.30 26.68 17.87
C ASP A 765 -3.70 27.06 18.42
N LYS A 766 -4.63 27.45 17.53
CA LYS A 766 -6.04 27.73 17.86
C LYS A 766 -6.79 26.51 18.41
N ARG A 767 -6.30 25.29 18.15
CA ARG A 767 -6.92 24.00 18.48
C ARG A 767 -6.08 23.23 19.49
N ASP A 768 -4.77 23.13 19.25
CA ASP A 768 -3.78 22.64 20.19
C ASP A 768 -2.40 23.30 20.11
N ALA A 769 -2.22 24.36 20.90
CA ALA A 769 -0.93 25.01 21.17
C ALA A 769 0.13 24.12 21.88
N THR A 770 -0.16 22.86 22.23
CA THR A 770 0.86 21.92 22.75
C THR A 770 1.52 21.05 21.69
N VAL A 771 0.86 20.83 20.54
CA VAL A 771 1.40 20.02 19.43
C VAL A 771 2.65 20.67 18.83
N ILE A 772 2.54 21.96 18.48
CA ILE A 772 3.60 22.69 17.79
C ILE A 772 4.92 22.73 18.59
N PRO A 773 4.96 23.04 19.91
CA PRO A 773 6.18 22.97 20.70
C PRO A 773 6.81 21.57 20.79
N ALA A 774 6.00 20.50 20.75
CA ALA A 774 6.49 19.12 20.76
C ALA A 774 7.11 18.73 19.41
N VAL A 775 6.39 18.98 18.32
CA VAL A 775 6.88 18.81 16.93
C VAL A 775 8.16 19.61 16.69
N ASP A 776 8.19 20.90 17.04
CA ASP A 776 9.37 21.76 16.92
C ASP A 776 10.59 21.17 17.69
N THR A 777 10.35 20.47 18.81
CA THR A 777 11.40 19.88 19.64
C THR A 777 11.97 18.60 19.04
N TRP A 778 11.12 17.68 18.57
CA TRP A 778 11.60 16.47 17.91
C TRP A 778 12.15 16.73 16.51
N MET A 779 11.62 17.72 15.78
CA MET A 779 12.17 18.16 14.50
C MET A 779 13.60 18.67 14.63
N ARG A 780 13.86 19.58 15.59
CA ARG A 780 15.24 20.02 15.91
C ARG A 780 16.15 18.85 16.29
N ARG A 781 15.65 17.87 17.05
CA ARG A 781 16.43 16.71 17.50
C ARG A 781 16.82 15.79 16.36
N THR A 782 15.89 15.50 15.44
CA THR A 782 16.15 14.69 14.25
C THR A 782 17.10 15.42 13.29
N GLU A 783 16.85 16.71 13.05
CA GLU A 783 17.71 17.57 12.24
C GLU A 783 19.15 17.65 12.77
N GLN A 784 19.35 17.80 14.08
CA GLN A 784 20.68 17.78 14.70
C GLN A 784 21.41 16.45 14.46
N LEU A 785 20.71 15.31 14.51
CA LEU A 785 21.30 14.01 14.22
C LEU A 785 21.64 13.83 12.73
N VAL A 786 20.84 14.37 11.82
CA VAL A 786 21.09 14.38 10.37
C VAL A 786 22.31 15.26 10.06
N LEU A 787 22.31 16.50 10.54
CA LEU A 787 23.40 17.46 10.33
C LEU A 787 24.73 17.01 10.95
N ALA A 788 24.71 16.23 12.04
CA ALA A 788 25.91 15.64 12.63
C ALA A 788 26.65 14.66 11.69
N GLN A 789 25.99 14.16 10.64
CA GLN A 789 26.58 13.27 9.63
C GLN A 789 27.11 14.02 8.39
N ARG A 790 27.00 15.35 8.37
CA ARG A 790 27.49 16.23 7.31
C ARG A 790 28.91 16.71 7.63
N ALA A 791 29.84 16.46 6.73
CA ALA A 791 31.23 16.87 6.86
C ALA A 791 31.40 18.38 6.61
N LYS A 792 32.55 18.94 7.03
CA LYS A 792 32.85 20.38 6.94
C LYS A 792 33.00 20.92 5.51
N ASP A 793 33.23 20.04 4.54
CA ASP A 793 33.25 20.35 3.10
C ASP A 793 31.84 20.28 2.47
N GLY A 794 30.81 19.97 3.25
CA GLY A 794 29.43 19.83 2.82
C GLY A 794 29.05 18.42 2.33
N THR A 795 29.99 17.47 2.27
CA THR A 795 29.69 16.07 1.92
C THR A 795 28.89 15.36 3.03
N TRP A 796 28.21 14.27 2.65
CA TRP A 796 27.35 13.51 3.55
C TRP A 796 27.92 12.11 3.80
N THR A 797 27.77 11.62 5.02
CA THR A 797 28.08 10.23 5.37
C THR A 797 27.01 9.31 4.78
N PRO A 798 27.33 8.38 3.86
CA PRO A 798 26.35 7.45 3.32
C PRO A 798 25.75 6.57 4.42
N LEU A 799 24.48 6.18 4.27
CA LEU A 799 23.79 5.41 5.31
C LEU A 799 24.50 4.09 5.66
N ASP A 800 25.12 3.42 4.69
CA ASP A 800 25.87 2.18 4.92
C ASP A 800 27.21 2.38 5.66
N LYS A 801 27.62 3.64 5.92
CA LYS A 801 28.77 4.02 6.75
C LYS A 801 28.40 4.56 8.13
N LEU A 802 27.12 4.80 8.41
CA LEU A 802 26.65 5.18 9.74
C LEU A 802 26.82 4.03 10.75
N SER A 803 27.04 4.38 12.01
CA SER A 803 27.01 3.40 13.10
C SER A 803 25.58 2.86 13.32
N ASP A 804 25.46 1.62 13.82
CA ASP A 804 24.17 1.05 14.22
C ASP A 804 23.45 1.92 15.25
N ILE A 805 24.20 2.55 16.15
CA ILE A 805 23.68 3.44 17.19
C ILE A 805 23.07 4.70 16.57
N ASP A 806 23.72 5.29 15.58
CA ASP A 806 23.24 6.53 14.96
C ASP A 806 22.11 6.27 13.97
N ARG A 807 22.12 5.12 13.27
CA ARG A 807 20.93 4.61 12.55
C ARG A 807 19.73 4.41 13.47
N GLN A 808 19.92 3.77 14.63
CA GLN A 808 18.85 3.57 15.63
C GLN A 808 18.34 4.89 16.21
N ARG A 809 19.23 5.86 16.46
CA ARG A 809 18.87 7.22 16.92
C ARG A 809 18.09 8.00 15.86
N LEU A 810 18.54 8.01 14.61
CA LEU A 810 17.85 8.67 13.50
C LEU A 810 16.44 8.09 13.31
N ASN A 811 16.33 6.76 13.20
CA ASN A 811 15.03 6.09 13.07
C ASN A 811 14.13 6.38 14.28
N GLY A 812 14.63 6.21 15.51
CA GLY A 812 13.83 6.44 16.72
C GLY A 812 13.39 7.90 16.93
N THR A 813 14.20 8.88 16.52
CA THR A 813 13.83 10.30 16.61
C THR A 813 12.87 10.72 15.50
N LEU A 814 13.02 10.19 14.28
CA LEU A 814 12.06 10.40 13.20
C LEU A 814 10.71 9.69 13.47
N SER A 815 10.72 8.48 14.02
CA SER A 815 9.50 7.79 14.47
C SER A 815 8.76 8.58 15.56
N GLN A 816 9.47 9.07 16.59
CA GLN A 816 8.79 9.90 17.61
C GLN A 816 8.28 11.22 17.02
N LEU A 817 9.03 11.86 16.11
CA LEU A 817 8.55 13.06 15.41
C LEU A 817 7.24 12.79 14.63
N LEU A 818 7.08 11.61 14.04
CA LEU A 818 5.84 11.20 13.40
C LEU A 818 4.68 11.05 14.39
N GLU A 819 4.90 10.47 15.58
CA GLU A 819 3.88 10.40 16.64
C GLU A 819 3.43 11.82 17.10
N GLU A 820 4.32 12.82 17.15
CA GLU A 820 3.94 14.21 17.46
C GLU A 820 3.20 14.91 16.29
N LEU A 821 3.44 14.48 15.04
CA LEU A 821 2.81 15.03 13.83
C LEU A 821 1.45 14.40 13.54
N ALA A 822 1.23 13.14 13.94
CA ALA A 822 0.02 12.37 13.70
C ALA A 822 -1.31 13.05 14.12
N PRO A 823 -1.37 13.93 15.15
CA PRO A 823 -2.60 14.68 15.46
C PRO A 823 -2.95 15.81 14.48
N ILE A 824 -2.01 16.28 13.65
CA ILE A 824 -2.21 17.47 12.81
C ILE A 824 -3.28 17.26 11.72
N PRO A 825 -3.33 16.12 11.00
CA PRO A 825 -4.43 15.80 10.09
C PRO A 825 -5.80 15.85 10.79
N ASP A 826 -6.00 15.08 11.86
CA ASP A 826 -7.28 15.03 12.62
C ASP A 826 -7.72 16.41 13.14
N LEU A 827 -6.76 17.20 13.65
CA LEU A 827 -7.01 18.55 14.16
C LEU A 827 -7.41 19.55 13.06
N LEU A 828 -7.00 19.33 11.81
CA LEU A 828 -7.23 20.25 10.70
C LEU A 828 -8.14 19.70 9.58
N GLU A 829 -8.66 18.49 9.76
CA GLU A 829 -9.62 17.85 8.88
C GLU A 829 -10.86 18.72 8.62
N ILE A 830 -11.19 18.89 7.34
CA ILE A 830 -12.30 19.69 6.85
C ILE A 830 -13.62 19.01 7.22
N ARG A 831 -14.43 19.66 8.05
CA ARG A 831 -15.69 19.11 8.56
C ARG A 831 -16.86 19.95 8.09
N LYS A 832 -17.91 19.33 7.55
CA LYS A 832 -19.15 20.01 7.10
C LYS A 832 -20.00 20.60 8.25
N ALA A 833 -19.46 20.65 9.45
CA ALA A 833 -19.99 21.35 10.62
C ALA A 833 -19.48 22.80 10.76
N ALA A 834 -18.47 23.20 9.97
CA ALA A 834 -17.88 24.55 9.91
C ALA A 834 -18.62 25.51 8.95
#